data_AF-A0A8B9F7I4-F1
#
_entry.id   AF-A0A8B9F7I4-F1
#
_cell.length_a   1.000
_cell.length_b   1.000
_cell.length_c   1.000
_cell.angle_alpha   90.00
_cell.angle_beta   90.00
_cell.angle_gamma   90.00
#
_symmetry.space_group_name_H-M   'P 1'
#
loop_
_entity.id
_entity.type
_entity.pdbx_description
1 polymer ?
#
loop_
_entity_poly.entity_id
_entity_poly.type
_entity_poly.pdbx_seq_one_letter_code
_entity_poly.pdbx_strand_id
1 'polypeptide(L)'
;MSETPSTSYSVNQPNSSESEQSLIMRHFNVTEPVVAKRICFYKSGDPQFSGINMVINNRSYKTFDALLDSLSKRVPLPFGVRNISTPKGRHSITNLEDLEDGKSYICSHQRKMKPINLEQASKKPLPWQISRPVSARRRAVQLAKENEDGFGHRESKITTPKKMLVFKNGDVRLRRTIVLGKKNTQTFEAFLDYMSELMQYPVVKLYTTDGRKVPNLQALILCSRAVVAAGREPFKPSNYDSLGYSRPAKLLGIANRVYPKANTKSESENSKKWKVSVLTSDMPSAGTSSKVYMTLYGDRSSSGPIFLDGEEGKLFQKGNEDVFTVNTRNIGHLYKIRIGHTNTGNSPAWHCEEVQLLNLFSGEQFSFPAHRWLADGEISMELPVLQQGQPILPVTVYEVHVTTGDLWNAGTVADIYISVYGERGDTGSRQLLRSQKSKKFLKGQTDIFAVEAVHLGHLYKIVIGHNGLGSGNGWFLDKVVIKDPTTDLDYTFLCHRWLDHGQDDGSIARELIVTDASTTQPHCNCWAAEKWKFQRGNALQFYNRLTRGFICLSPDSRVDALGDKKNKYGIFDVNVKRRNICIFSSHQIPHLALALVNGHVIGKSRDKACCELCVHLQPNGCAILESARNPGHTITFNLHGKVADETTGYAGLSKEFVVHVKGVFHHGAIILLNTSLCQALSLRPDGSCSGAGQQQPESYWKVHKIGSGLCMFESVRNPRMYLKIKDDQCNGTGTGDEYCHFRIEKNLETGSVSLESVQHKGIYVGLLPDGQTKPVINTGERNIFFYPQVIKFGLEKPMGTSAAPNQEKKDFSESQLKPAKAQKPISQSSLTFSPSKEMQNPQGGECPLPSHDEWRVSMLTGNAGTEANIALWVYGDRGVAGPITLGKDNRKQLFLPRQEDEFQVKIKNIGNIYKIRIGLDGLQNEHSEWNLQRVTLQHLKSKRTLNFPTNTWLSKNCDDREFLCELPVVEAGKPVYPIVVYHVYVYTGDFEQTDTDYAVYLCIYGKRGDSGLRLLHKTGIPVTFQRGMVNAFEVEAVSLGKLQKVLLRCEANAKSQYWYCDKVIVREAENNSEYVFNCARWLPFMSQGVIHSEIELYPQGMDYSNFRGVRSVICNFFSEEIWAEFNLHFKYQG
;
A
#
# COMPACT_ATOMS: atom_id res chain seq x y z
N MET A 1 -1.89 -5.15 75.78
CA MET A 1 -2.94 -4.58 74.92
C MET A 1 -2.37 -4.45 73.51
N SER A 2 -2.94 -4.95 72.42
CA SER A 2 -3.98 -5.98 72.16
C SER A 2 -3.90 -6.24 70.63
N GLU A 3 -4.07 -7.43 70.05
CA GLU A 3 -4.50 -8.74 70.57
C GLU A 3 -3.85 -9.90 69.77
N THR A 4 -4.15 -11.15 70.13
CA THR A 4 -3.49 -12.43 69.70
C THR A 4 -4.52 -13.41 69.10
N PRO A 5 -4.19 -14.70 68.75
CA PRO A 5 -2.89 -15.39 68.50
C PRO A 5 -2.73 -15.65 66.97
N SER A 6 -2.34 -16.77 66.32
CA SER A 6 -1.94 -18.18 66.63
C SER A 6 -1.24 -18.76 65.37
N THR A 7 -0.45 -19.84 65.34
CA THR A 7 0.25 -20.68 66.34
C THR A 7 1.48 -21.31 65.65
N SER A 8 2.48 -21.79 66.39
CA SER A 8 3.66 -22.51 65.83
C SER A 8 4.29 -23.45 66.88
N TYR A 9 5.23 -24.32 66.44
CA TYR A 9 6.08 -25.22 67.25
C TYR A 9 5.35 -26.45 67.88
N SER A 10 5.99 -27.60 68.17
CA SER A 10 7.38 -28.03 67.88
C SER A 10 7.59 -29.57 67.97
N VAL A 11 8.68 -30.03 67.33
CA VAL A 11 9.62 -31.13 67.73
C VAL A 11 9.09 -32.53 68.07
N ASN A 12 9.67 -33.55 67.41
CA ASN A 12 10.27 -34.73 68.07
C ASN A 12 11.34 -35.42 67.21
N GLN A 13 12.39 -35.92 67.87
CA GLN A 13 13.43 -36.86 67.40
C GLN A 13 13.23 -38.22 68.14
N PRO A 14 13.99 -39.33 67.94
CA PRO A 14 15.36 -39.46 67.39
C PRO A 14 15.64 -40.71 66.49
N ASN A 15 16.93 -40.97 66.19
CA ASN A 15 17.60 -42.27 65.87
C ASN A 15 17.16 -43.05 64.60
N SER A 16 17.99 -43.24 63.55
CA SER A 16 19.20 -44.10 63.40
C SER A 16 18.89 -45.61 63.29
N SER A 17 19.51 -46.43 62.43
CA SER A 17 20.89 -46.39 61.87
C SER A 17 21.03 -47.24 60.57
N GLU A 18 22.17 -47.07 59.86
CA GLU A 18 22.82 -48.07 58.95
C GLU A 18 22.06 -48.50 57.65
N SER A 19 22.69 -48.83 56.51
CA SER A 19 24.11 -48.90 56.06
C SER A 19 24.15 -48.94 54.49
N GLU A 20 25.26 -48.85 53.72
CA GLU A 20 26.68 -48.68 54.06
C GLU A 20 27.52 -47.87 53.01
N GLN A 21 28.57 -48.43 52.38
CA GLN A 21 29.66 -47.74 51.65
C GLN A 21 29.79 -48.04 50.14
N SER A 22 30.50 -47.16 49.40
CA SER A 22 31.63 -47.56 48.53
C SER A 22 32.58 -46.38 48.24
N LEU A 23 33.80 -46.67 47.78
CA LEU A 23 35.01 -45.83 47.90
C LEU A 23 35.89 -45.96 46.62
N ILE A 24 36.78 -45.04 46.21
CA ILE A 24 37.24 -43.74 46.75
C ILE A 24 37.85 -42.86 45.62
N MET A 25 38.00 -41.54 45.81
CA MET A 25 39.20 -40.71 45.48
C MET A 25 38.89 -39.20 45.41
N ARG A 26 39.74 -38.37 46.02
CA ARG A 26 39.84 -36.91 45.78
C ARG A 26 41.14 -36.62 45.04
N HIS A 27 41.09 -35.81 43.98
CA HIS A 27 42.23 -35.02 43.56
C HIS A 27 42.02 -33.56 43.97
N PHE A 28 42.85 -33.07 44.89
CA PHE A 28 43.13 -31.63 44.99
C PHE A 28 44.11 -31.26 43.88
N ASN A 29 43.93 -30.09 43.27
CA ASN A 29 45.04 -29.36 42.64
C ASN A 29 44.77 -27.85 42.67
N VAL A 30 45.70 -27.16 43.34
CA VAL A 30 46.14 -25.76 43.23
C VAL A 30 45.19 -24.74 42.57
N THR A 31 44.74 -23.77 43.36
CA THR A 31 44.18 -22.51 42.85
C THR A 31 45.30 -21.60 42.34
N GLU A 32 45.33 -21.28 41.05
CA GLU A 32 46.27 -20.27 40.51
C GLU A 32 45.92 -18.84 41.00
N PRO A 33 46.92 -17.96 41.21
CA PRO A 33 46.68 -16.57 41.58
C PRO A 33 46.09 -15.77 40.41
N VAL A 34 45.04 -14.98 40.68
CA VAL A 34 44.33 -14.20 39.64
C VAL A 34 45.15 -12.96 39.21
N VAL A 35 46.06 -13.16 38.26
CA VAL A 35 46.88 -12.08 37.67
C VAL A 35 46.00 -11.16 36.80
N ALA A 36 46.07 -9.85 37.04
CA ALA A 36 45.39 -8.83 36.24
C ALA A 36 46.30 -8.34 35.09
N LYS A 37 45.83 -8.48 33.84
CA LYS A 37 46.63 -8.23 32.62
C LYS A 37 46.54 -6.76 32.20
N ARG A 38 47.68 -6.08 32.04
CA ARG A 38 47.84 -4.68 31.63
C ARG A 38 48.12 -4.60 30.13
N ILE A 39 47.15 -4.13 29.36
CA ILE A 39 47.13 -4.27 27.89
C ILE A 39 46.93 -2.91 27.21
N CYS A 40 47.58 -2.70 26.06
CA CYS A 40 47.50 -1.46 25.28
C CYS A 40 46.75 -1.65 23.95
N PHE A 41 45.76 -0.81 23.65
CA PHE A 41 44.91 -0.91 22.47
C PHE A 41 45.08 0.25 21.48
N TYR A 42 45.50 -0.08 20.25
CA TYR A 42 45.71 0.87 19.15
C TYR A 42 44.59 0.78 18.11
N LYS A 43 44.42 1.84 17.31
CA LYS A 43 43.35 1.97 16.31
C LYS A 43 43.82 1.52 14.92
N SER A 44 43.09 0.57 14.31
CA SER A 44 43.42 0.06 12.97
C SER A 44 43.42 1.17 11.92
N GLY A 45 44.52 1.29 11.17
CA GLY A 45 44.71 2.28 10.11
C GLY A 45 45.08 3.70 10.55
N ASP A 46 45.29 3.95 11.86
CA ASP A 46 45.55 5.29 12.40
C ASP A 46 46.84 5.32 13.25
N PRO A 47 48.02 5.51 12.63
CA PRO A 47 49.32 5.46 13.32
C PRO A 47 49.63 6.71 14.16
N GLN A 48 48.73 7.70 14.22
CA GLN A 48 48.86 8.87 15.10
C GLN A 48 48.03 8.72 16.38
N PHE A 49 47.20 7.69 16.49
CA PHE A 49 46.39 7.42 17.67
C PHE A 49 47.22 6.79 18.80
N SER A 50 47.42 7.53 19.89
CA SER A 50 48.09 7.04 21.10
C SER A 50 47.29 5.88 21.72
N GLY A 51 47.93 4.71 21.88
CA GLY A 51 47.28 3.50 22.38
C GLY A 51 46.70 3.65 23.79
N ILE A 52 45.49 3.09 24.01
CA ILE A 52 44.79 3.15 25.29
C ILE A 52 45.24 2.00 26.18
N ASN A 53 45.87 2.33 27.31
CA ASN A 53 46.21 1.36 28.34
C ASN A 53 44.98 1.00 29.18
N MET A 54 44.72 -0.30 29.38
CA MET A 54 43.65 -0.83 30.21
C MET A 54 44.16 -2.00 31.07
N VAL A 55 43.51 -2.23 32.22
CA VAL A 55 43.77 -3.39 33.07
C VAL A 55 42.56 -4.32 32.98
N ILE A 56 42.81 -5.60 32.71
CA ILE A 56 41.79 -6.61 32.40
C ILE A 56 41.95 -7.80 33.34
N ASN A 57 40.86 -8.17 34.00
CA ASN A 57 40.75 -9.29 34.93
C ASN A 57 39.36 -9.93 34.73
N ASN A 58 39.23 -11.27 34.86
CA ASN A 58 37.95 -11.99 34.74
C ASN A 58 36.85 -11.49 35.69
N ARG A 59 37.20 -10.80 36.80
CA ARG A 59 36.23 -10.11 37.67
C ARG A 59 35.71 -8.78 37.12
N SER A 60 36.51 -8.10 36.28
CA SER A 60 36.19 -6.78 35.69
C SER A 60 35.45 -6.87 34.36
N TYR A 61 35.75 -7.90 33.56
CA TYR A 61 35.08 -8.20 32.30
C TYR A 61 34.76 -9.70 32.29
N LYS A 62 33.47 -10.05 32.36
CA LYS A 62 33.02 -11.47 32.46
C LYS A 62 32.94 -12.18 31.11
N THR A 63 32.90 -11.43 30.01
CA THR A 63 32.85 -11.94 28.64
C THR A 63 33.71 -11.07 27.73
N PHE A 64 34.14 -11.61 26.60
CA PHE A 64 34.92 -10.87 25.61
C PHE A 64 34.12 -9.71 25.00
N ASP A 65 32.81 -9.89 24.79
CA ASP A 65 31.92 -8.83 24.29
C ASP A 65 31.82 -7.63 25.25
N ALA A 66 31.83 -7.87 26.57
CA ALA A 66 31.84 -6.78 27.55
C ALA A 66 33.13 -5.93 27.47
N LEU A 67 34.25 -6.51 27.04
CA LEU A 67 35.48 -5.78 26.73
C LEU A 67 35.36 -5.03 25.39
N LEU A 68 34.79 -5.65 24.35
CA LEU A 68 34.55 -5.01 23.04
C LEU A 68 33.62 -3.79 23.17
N ASP A 69 32.56 -3.86 23.98
CA ASP A 69 31.67 -2.73 24.27
C ASP A 69 32.37 -1.62 25.05
N SER A 70 33.25 -1.97 25.99
CA SER A 70 34.06 -1.01 26.75
C SER A 70 35.07 -0.28 25.86
N LEU A 71 35.71 -1.01 24.95
CA LEU A 71 36.63 -0.46 23.95
C LEU A 71 35.91 0.34 22.86
N SER A 72 34.71 -0.07 22.44
CA SER A 72 33.89 0.67 21.46
C SER A 72 33.50 2.07 21.93
N LYS A 73 33.43 2.29 23.25
CA LYS A 73 33.17 3.61 23.87
C LYS A 73 34.44 4.45 24.04
N ARG A 74 35.63 3.89 23.80
CA ARG A 74 36.94 4.52 24.06
C ARG A 74 37.80 4.69 22.80
N VAL A 75 37.69 3.80 21.82
CA VAL A 75 38.43 3.84 20.54
C VAL A 75 37.48 4.30 19.42
N PRO A 76 37.63 5.52 18.86
CA PRO A 76 36.70 6.04 17.87
C PRO A 76 36.86 5.32 16.52
N LEU A 77 35.95 4.38 16.26
CA LEU A 77 35.81 3.63 15.00
C LEU A 77 34.36 3.70 14.49
N PRO A 78 34.13 3.80 13.16
CA PRO A 78 32.82 4.12 12.59
C PRO A 78 31.71 3.06 12.81
N PHE A 79 32.04 1.86 13.30
CA PHE A 79 31.06 0.82 13.65
C PHE A 79 31.38 0.15 15.02
N GLY A 80 32.13 0.86 15.87
CA GLY A 80 32.69 0.32 17.11
C GLY A 80 33.92 -0.58 16.90
N VAL A 81 34.42 -1.14 18.01
CA VAL A 81 35.46 -2.19 18.02
C VAL A 81 34.77 -3.53 17.86
N ARG A 82 34.80 -4.07 16.65
CA ARG A 82 34.15 -5.36 16.29
C ARG A 82 35.14 -6.52 16.22
N ASN A 83 36.44 -6.25 16.31
CA ASN A 83 37.50 -7.25 16.32
C ASN A 83 38.77 -6.68 16.99
N ILE A 84 39.45 -7.48 17.80
CA ILE A 84 40.75 -7.18 18.42
C ILE A 84 41.78 -8.14 17.81
N SER A 85 42.98 -7.67 17.52
CA SER A 85 44.01 -8.48 16.87
C SER A 85 45.42 -8.20 17.39
N THR A 86 46.32 -9.17 17.22
CA THR A 86 47.76 -8.95 17.41
C THR A 86 48.28 -7.85 16.47
N PRO A 87 49.32 -7.06 16.82
CA PRO A 87 49.71 -5.86 16.06
C PRO A 87 50.13 -6.08 14.60
N LYS A 88 50.50 -7.31 14.24
CA LYS A 88 50.82 -7.71 12.86
C LYS A 88 49.58 -8.10 12.04
N GLY A 89 48.37 -8.00 12.61
CA GLY A 89 47.09 -8.29 11.95
C GLY A 89 46.84 -9.75 11.60
N ARG A 90 47.65 -10.69 12.12
CA ARG A 90 47.63 -12.12 11.73
C ARG A 90 46.68 -12.99 12.54
N HIS A 91 46.46 -12.64 13.81
CA HIS A 91 45.60 -13.40 14.72
C HIS A 91 44.59 -12.45 15.36
N SER A 92 43.31 -12.73 15.13
CA SER A 92 42.19 -12.14 15.88
C SER A 92 42.07 -12.83 17.23
N ILE A 93 41.86 -12.03 18.27
CA ILE A 93 41.60 -12.44 19.64
C ILE A 93 40.10 -12.68 19.77
N THR A 94 39.71 -13.80 20.38
CA THR A 94 38.30 -14.18 20.55
C THR A 94 37.90 -14.38 22.01
N ASN A 95 38.86 -14.65 22.90
CA ASN A 95 38.65 -14.85 24.33
C ASN A 95 39.50 -13.87 25.16
N LEU A 96 39.14 -13.71 26.44
CA LEU A 96 39.93 -12.92 27.41
C LEU A 96 41.24 -13.63 27.83
N GLU A 97 41.33 -14.93 27.58
CA GLU A 97 42.50 -15.76 27.89
C GLU A 97 43.61 -15.57 26.86
N ASP A 98 43.25 -15.46 25.58
CA ASP A 98 44.13 -15.15 24.41
C ASP A 98 44.90 -13.81 24.53
N LEU A 99 44.49 -12.93 25.45
CA LEU A 99 45.18 -11.67 25.77
C LEU A 99 46.32 -11.92 26.77
N GLU A 100 47.48 -11.31 26.56
CA GLU A 100 48.66 -11.49 27.41
C GLU A 100 49.04 -10.19 28.14
N ASP A 101 49.60 -10.30 29.34
CA ASP A 101 50.05 -9.15 30.12
C ASP A 101 51.19 -8.38 29.42
N GLY A 102 51.19 -7.06 29.57
CA GLY A 102 52.14 -6.13 28.95
C GLY A 102 52.01 -5.96 27.42
N LYS A 103 51.19 -6.76 26.72
CA LYS A 103 51.14 -6.74 25.25
C LYS A 103 50.23 -5.67 24.68
N SER A 104 50.47 -5.34 23.41
CA SER A 104 49.70 -4.38 22.62
C SER A 104 48.85 -5.09 21.57
N TYR A 105 47.67 -4.57 21.26
CA TYR A 105 46.71 -5.13 20.29
C TYR A 105 46.05 -4.02 19.45
N ILE A 106 45.47 -4.38 18.31
CA ILE A 106 44.79 -3.46 17.38
C ILE A 106 43.29 -3.73 17.35
N CYS A 107 42.52 -2.67 17.58
CA CYS A 107 41.06 -2.62 17.46
C CYS A 107 40.64 -2.25 16.02
N SER A 108 39.69 -2.98 15.44
CA SER A 108 39.17 -2.76 14.08
C SER A 108 37.64 -2.89 14.00
N HIS A 109 37.08 -2.32 12.93
CA HIS A 109 35.67 -2.45 12.54
C HIS A 109 35.46 -3.36 11.31
N GLN A 110 36.54 -3.84 10.67
CA GLN A 110 36.49 -4.68 9.46
C GLN A 110 37.16 -6.04 9.70
N ARG A 111 36.66 -7.09 9.03
CA ARG A 111 37.26 -8.45 9.05
C ARG A 111 38.58 -8.57 8.29
N LYS A 112 38.87 -7.68 7.33
CA LYS A 112 40.22 -7.53 6.73
C LYS A 112 40.92 -6.35 7.39
N MET A 113 42.18 -6.54 7.82
CA MET A 113 42.95 -5.58 8.60
C MET A 113 44.21 -5.13 7.86
N LYS A 114 44.70 -3.92 8.17
CA LYS A 114 46.03 -3.44 7.76
C LYS A 114 46.95 -3.43 8.99
N PRO A 115 48.18 -3.98 8.92
CA PRO A 115 49.12 -3.98 10.04
C PRO A 115 49.63 -2.57 10.35
N ILE A 116 50.11 -2.34 11.57
CA ILE A 116 50.66 -1.05 12.03
C ILE A 116 52.13 -1.21 12.45
N ASN A 117 52.95 -0.18 12.24
CA ASN A 117 54.32 -0.17 12.76
C ASN A 117 54.34 0.40 14.19
N LEU A 118 54.53 -0.48 15.17
CA LEU A 118 54.56 -0.13 16.59
C LEU A 118 55.65 0.89 16.96
N GLU A 119 56.82 0.83 16.32
CA GLU A 119 57.95 1.75 16.60
C GLU A 119 57.68 3.19 16.14
N GLN A 120 56.65 3.38 15.30
CA GLN A 120 56.25 4.68 14.79
C GLN A 120 55.04 5.23 15.58
N ALA A 121 54.15 4.35 16.06
CA ALA A 121 53.00 4.72 16.89
C ALA A 121 53.33 4.95 18.38
N SER A 122 54.45 4.40 18.89
CA SER A 122 54.90 4.58 20.28
C SER A 122 55.67 5.88 20.53
N LYS A 123 56.16 6.55 19.47
CA LYS A 123 56.92 7.80 19.55
C LYS A 123 55.98 8.99 19.81
N LYS A 124 55.91 9.43 21.06
CA LYS A 124 55.20 10.66 21.44
C LYS A 124 55.68 11.85 20.59
N PRO A 125 54.77 12.65 20.00
CA PRO A 125 55.11 13.99 19.53
C PRO A 125 55.62 14.85 20.68
N LEU A 126 56.64 15.67 20.44
CA LEU A 126 57.08 16.66 21.43
C LEU A 126 56.06 17.81 21.53
N PRO A 127 55.84 18.42 22.72
CA PRO A 127 54.58 19.14 22.99
C PRO A 127 54.33 20.44 22.22
N TRP A 128 55.31 20.93 21.45
CA TRP A 128 55.40 22.35 21.06
C TRP A 128 55.33 22.62 19.54
N GLN A 129 54.94 21.64 18.71
CA GLN A 129 54.78 21.85 17.25
C GLN A 129 53.39 21.45 16.73
N ILE A 130 52.38 22.25 17.09
CA ILE A 130 51.10 22.30 16.38
C ILE A 130 51.17 23.40 15.31
N SER A 131 51.38 23.05 14.04
CA SER A 131 50.81 23.76 12.87
C SER A 131 51.22 23.13 11.53
N ARG A 132 50.35 23.30 10.51
CA ARG A 132 50.48 22.95 9.07
C ARG A 132 50.26 21.47 8.68
N PRO A 133 49.11 21.14 8.05
CA PRO A 133 48.94 19.89 7.29
C PRO A 133 49.82 19.85 6.03
N VAL A 134 50.45 18.70 5.77
CA VAL A 134 51.26 18.48 4.55
C VAL A 134 50.35 18.33 3.31
N SER A 135 50.69 19.02 2.22
CA SER A 135 49.81 19.15 1.04
C SER A 135 49.47 17.81 0.35
N ALA A 136 48.22 17.72 -0.16
CA ALA A 136 47.68 16.52 -0.78
C ALA A 136 48.43 16.02 -2.03
N ARG A 137 49.24 16.88 -2.67
CA ARG A 137 49.90 16.59 -3.97
C ARG A 137 50.84 15.38 -3.90
N ARG A 138 51.46 15.08 -2.76
CA ARG A 138 52.31 13.87 -2.60
C ARG A 138 51.49 12.57 -2.46
N ARG A 139 50.29 12.59 -1.88
CA ARG A 139 49.45 11.37 -1.74
C ARG A 139 48.91 10.89 -3.08
N ALA A 140 48.52 11.81 -3.96
CA ALA A 140 48.01 11.49 -5.30
C ALA A 140 49.06 10.76 -6.16
N VAL A 141 50.30 11.27 -6.19
CA VAL A 141 51.41 10.68 -6.97
C VAL A 141 51.78 9.26 -6.50
N GLN A 142 51.54 8.95 -5.24
CA GLN A 142 51.88 7.64 -4.67
C GLN A 142 50.80 6.58 -4.97
N LEU A 143 49.51 6.95 -4.95
CA LEU A 143 48.40 6.08 -5.36
C LEU A 143 48.36 5.85 -6.88
N ALA A 144 48.87 6.79 -7.68
CA ALA A 144 48.96 6.67 -9.14
C ALA A 144 50.00 5.63 -9.64
N LYS A 145 50.75 4.97 -8.74
CA LYS A 145 51.76 3.95 -9.09
C LYS A 145 51.36 2.51 -8.73
N GLU A 146 50.18 2.28 -8.15
CA GLU A 146 49.76 0.94 -7.67
C GLU A 146 48.68 0.28 -8.56
N ASN A 147 48.29 0.89 -9.68
CA ASN A 147 47.22 0.40 -10.57
C ASN A 147 47.63 0.41 -12.06
N GLU A 148 48.55 -0.48 -12.46
CA GLU A 148 48.61 -0.98 -13.84
C GLU A 148 48.68 -2.52 -13.82
N ASP A 149 47.51 -3.15 -13.91
CA ASP A 149 47.28 -4.44 -14.58
C ASP A 149 45.75 -4.68 -14.71
N GLY A 150 45.28 -5.19 -15.86
CA GLY A 150 43.84 -5.33 -16.19
C GLY A 150 43.24 -6.69 -15.77
N PHE A 151 42.02 -7.10 -16.14
CA PHE A 151 40.90 -6.60 -16.98
C PHE A 151 39.60 -7.22 -16.40
N GLY A 152 38.37 -6.75 -16.59
CA GLY A 152 37.83 -5.57 -17.28
C GLY A 152 36.28 -5.57 -17.16
N HIS A 153 35.62 -4.40 -17.18
CA HIS A 153 34.17 -4.26 -16.95
C HIS A 153 33.34 -4.17 -18.25
N ARG A 154 32.08 -4.63 -18.23
CA ARG A 154 31.10 -4.34 -19.30
C ARG A 154 30.54 -2.92 -19.15
N GLU A 155 30.78 -2.07 -20.14
CA GLU A 155 30.21 -0.72 -20.22
C GLU A 155 28.75 -0.69 -20.74
N SER A 156 27.92 0.16 -20.14
CA SER A 156 26.59 0.52 -20.66
C SER A 156 26.68 1.69 -21.66
N LYS A 157 26.55 1.37 -22.95
CA LYS A 157 26.70 2.35 -24.05
C LYS A 157 25.51 3.29 -24.16
N ILE A 158 25.76 4.60 -24.31
CA ILE A 158 24.74 5.61 -24.60
C ILE A 158 24.28 5.50 -26.06
N THR A 159 22.96 5.37 -26.27
CA THR A 159 22.37 5.12 -27.60
C THR A 159 21.78 6.37 -28.26
N THR A 160 21.39 7.41 -27.51
CA THR A 160 20.82 8.66 -28.04
C THR A 160 21.47 9.92 -27.43
N PRO A 161 21.71 10.99 -28.22
CA PRO A 161 22.38 12.20 -27.74
C PRO A 161 21.42 13.15 -26.98
N LYS A 162 21.76 13.49 -25.74
CA LYS A 162 20.90 14.27 -24.83
C LYS A 162 21.32 15.74 -24.80
N LYS A 163 20.46 16.67 -25.26
CA LYS A 163 20.70 18.12 -25.10
C LYS A 163 20.41 18.56 -23.66
N MET A 164 21.39 19.17 -23.01
CA MET A 164 21.33 19.69 -21.63
C MET A 164 21.81 21.14 -21.57
N LEU A 165 21.33 21.89 -20.58
CA LEU A 165 21.71 23.26 -20.27
C LEU A 165 22.63 23.25 -19.03
N VAL A 166 23.74 24.00 -19.07
CA VAL A 166 24.68 24.13 -17.94
C VAL A 166 24.78 25.59 -17.53
N PHE A 167 24.51 25.88 -16.27
CA PHE A 167 24.65 27.20 -15.64
C PHE A 167 25.98 27.32 -14.90
N LYS A 168 26.49 28.55 -14.73
CA LYS A 168 27.61 28.82 -13.80
C LYS A 168 27.09 28.92 -12.38
N ASN A 169 27.81 28.33 -11.42
CA ASN A 169 27.46 28.38 -10.01
C ASN A 169 27.44 29.83 -9.46
N GLY A 170 26.25 30.30 -9.10
CA GLY A 170 25.96 31.66 -8.64
C GLY A 170 25.62 32.68 -9.74
N ASP A 171 25.52 32.26 -11.01
CA ASP A 171 25.13 33.15 -12.11
C ASP A 171 24.22 32.45 -13.14
N VAL A 172 22.94 32.83 -13.13
CA VAL A 172 21.89 32.31 -14.03
C VAL A 172 22.04 32.85 -15.47
N ARG A 173 22.74 33.98 -15.67
CA ARG A 173 22.95 34.61 -16.99
C ARG A 173 24.02 33.85 -17.78
N LEU A 174 25.08 33.40 -17.12
CA LEU A 174 26.14 32.59 -17.74
C LEU A 174 25.71 31.12 -17.86
N ARG A 175 25.11 30.78 -19.01
CA ARG A 175 24.65 29.43 -19.35
C ARG A 175 25.07 28.96 -20.75
N ARG A 176 25.36 27.67 -20.91
CA ARG A 176 25.75 27.01 -22.18
C ARG A 176 24.89 25.78 -22.43
N THR A 177 24.41 25.61 -23.66
CA THR A 177 23.69 24.39 -24.07
C THR A 177 24.67 23.40 -24.67
N ILE A 178 24.75 22.20 -24.08
CA ILE A 178 25.59 21.09 -24.53
C ILE A 178 24.75 19.96 -25.14
N VAL A 179 25.43 19.07 -25.86
CA VAL A 179 24.88 17.78 -26.28
C VAL A 179 25.78 16.70 -25.70
N LEU A 180 25.24 15.83 -24.84
CA LEU A 180 25.94 14.63 -24.38
C LEU A 180 26.06 13.63 -25.55
N GLY A 181 27.26 13.14 -25.81
CA GLY A 181 27.52 12.14 -26.84
C GLY A 181 28.89 11.48 -26.70
N LYS A 182 29.14 10.43 -27.49
CA LYS A 182 30.33 9.55 -27.35
C LYS A 182 31.70 10.25 -27.45
N LYS A 183 31.75 11.50 -27.93
CA LYS A 183 32.99 12.30 -27.98
C LYS A 183 33.31 13.10 -26.70
N ASN A 184 32.33 13.36 -25.82
CA ASN A 184 32.53 14.19 -24.62
C ASN A 184 32.14 13.50 -23.29
N THR A 185 31.58 12.29 -23.32
CA THR A 185 31.24 11.51 -22.11
C THR A 185 32.01 10.18 -22.02
N GLN A 186 33.34 10.23 -22.13
CA GLN A 186 34.18 9.01 -21.98
C GLN A 186 34.47 8.71 -20.50
N THR A 187 34.99 9.68 -19.76
CA THR A 187 35.09 9.63 -18.29
C THR A 187 34.40 10.83 -17.67
N PHE A 188 34.09 10.77 -16.37
CA PHE A 188 33.47 11.91 -15.67
C PHE A 188 34.43 13.09 -15.54
N GLU A 189 35.73 12.82 -15.42
CA GLU A 189 36.78 13.83 -15.30
C GLU A 189 37.00 14.56 -16.64
N ALA A 190 37.12 13.83 -17.75
CA ALA A 190 37.22 14.43 -19.09
C ALA A 190 35.98 15.28 -19.45
N PHE A 191 34.80 14.95 -18.92
CA PHE A 191 33.62 15.79 -19.05
C PHE A 191 33.73 17.09 -18.23
N LEU A 192 34.30 17.05 -17.02
CA LEU A 192 34.55 18.25 -16.20
C LEU A 192 35.60 19.17 -16.83
N ASP A 193 36.65 18.61 -17.44
CA ASP A 193 37.66 19.39 -18.17
C ASP A 193 37.07 20.06 -19.42
N TYR A 194 36.32 19.32 -20.24
CA TYR A 194 35.57 19.88 -21.38
C TYR A 194 34.57 20.98 -20.94
N MET A 195 33.90 20.80 -19.80
CA MET A 195 33.03 21.84 -19.24
C MET A 195 33.82 23.04 -18.71
N SER A 196 35.06 22.87 -18.27
CA SER A 196 35.93 23.95 -17.81
C SER A 196 36.37 24.85 -18.96
N GLU A 197 36.73 24.27 -20.10
CA GLU A 197 37.00 24.99 -21.34
C GLU A 197 35.75 25.75 -21.83
N LEU A 198 34.61 25.06 -21.93
CA LEU A 198 33.37 25.62 -22.47
C LEU A 198 32.76 26.77 -21.62
N MET A 199 32.96 26.71 -20.30
CA MET A 199 32.51 27.73 -19.34
C MET A 199 33.58 28.79 -19.05
N GLN A 200 34.80 28.65 -19.59
CA GLN A 200 35.97 29.50 -19.33
C GLN A 200 36.24 29.71 -17.83
N TYR A 201 36.06 28.65 -17.05
CA TYR A 201 36.15 28.65 -15.59
C TYR A 201 36.38 27.21 -15.09
N PRO A 202 37.32 26.93 -14.17
CA PRO A 202 37.61 25.56 -13.71
C PRO A 202 36.42 24.92 -12.98
N VAL A 203 35.74 24.00 -13.66
CA VAL A 203 34.63 23.19 -13.15
C VAL A 203 35.20 21.92 -12.51
N VAL A 204 35.00 21.76 -11.21
CA VAL A 204 35.48 20.61 -10.42
C VAL A 204 34.31 19.75 -9.91
N LYS A 205 33.08 20.29 -9.95
CA LYS A 205 31.86 19.67 -9.45
C LYS A 205 30.68 20.05 -10.34
N LEU A 206 29.76 19.11 -10.51
CA LEU A 206 28.46 19.37 -11.09
C LEU A 206 27.38 19.19 -10.02
N TYR A 207 26.36 20.02 -10.10
CA TYR A 207 25.19 20.01 -9.24
C TYR A 207 23.91 20.00 -10.09
N THR A 208 22.81 19.48 -9.58
CA THR A 208 21.47 19.72 -10.13
C THR A 208 20.99 21.15 -9.82
N THR A 209 19.89 21.61 -10.43
CA THR A 209 19.34 22.95 -10.14
C THR A 209 18.82 23.07 -8.70
N ASP A 210 18.43 21.96 -8.06
CA ASP A 210 18.11 21.87 -6.62
C ASP A 210 19.34 21.59 -5.72
N GLY A 211 20.57 21.70 -6.24
CA GLY A 211 21.79 21.72 -5.43
C GLY A 211 22.35 20.37 -4.98
N ARG A 212 21.84 19.24 -5.48
CA ARG A 212 22.43 17.91 -5.23
C ARG A 212 23.69 17.74 -6.07
N LYS A 213 24.79 17.25 -5.49
CA LYS A 213 26.01 16.96 -6.25
C LYS A 213 25.77 15.79 -7.20
N VAL A 214 26.13 15.95 -8.48
CA VAL A 214 26.19 14.86 -9.46
C VAL A 214 27.53 14.11 -9.29
N PRO A 215 27.55 12.82 -8.91
CA PRO A 215 28.80 12.13 -8.57
C PRO A 215 29.53 11.47 -9.75
N ASN A 216 28.83 11.13 -10.84
CA ASN A 216 29.38 10.36 -11.96
C ASN A 216 28.56 10.54 -13.26
N LEU A 217 29.04 9.94 -14.37
CA LEU A 217 28.35 10.00 -15.68
C LEU A 217 26.95 9.35 -15.67
N GLN A 218 26.72 8.27 -14.93
CA GLN A 218 25.40 7.63 -14.89
C GLN A 218 24.35 8.55 -14.25
N ALA A 219 24.70 9.20 -13.15
CA ALA A 219 23.86 10.24 -12.55
C ALA A 219 23.62 11.40 -13.53
N LEU A 220 24.64 11.89 -14.24
CA LEU A 220 24.50 12.95 -15.25
C LEU A 220 23.55 12.56 -16.41
N ILE A 221 23.60 11.30 -16.86
CA ILE A 221 22.69 10.75 -17.87
C ILE A 221 21.24 10.70 -17.36
N LEU A 222 21.04 10.46 -16.05
CA LEU A 222 19.72 10.42 -15.41
C LEU A 222 19.18 11.80 -14.97
N CYS A 223 20.04 12.79 -14.73
CA CYS A 223 19.64 14.14 -14.30
C CYS A 223 18.62 14.82 -15.24
N SER A 224 17.87 15.78 -14.70
CA SER A 224 17.05 16.72 -15.49
C SER A 224 17.87 17.44 -16.57
N ARG A 225 17.19 18.07 -17.54
CA ARG A 225 17.86 18.70 -18.70
C ARG A 225 18.66 19.97 -18.38
N ALA A 226 18.83 20.31 -17.10
CA ALA A 226 19.63 21.41 -16.60
C ALA A 226 20.54 20.97 -15.44
N VAL A 227 21.77 21.48 -15.40
CA VAL A 227 22.75 21.28 -14.31
C VAL A 227 23.54 22.58 -14.06
N VAL A 228 24.22 22.66 -12.91
CA VAL A 228 25.01 23.81 -12.46
C VAL A 228 26.47 23.37 -12.32
N ALA A 229 27.38 24.09 -12.98
CA ALA A 229 28.81 23.84 -12.96
C ALA A 229 29.51 24.72 -11.91
N ALA A 230 30.19 24.07 -10.96
CA ALA A 230 30.88 24.70 -9.85
C ALA A 230 32.36 24.29 -9.83
N GLY A 231 33.22 25.20 -9.38
CA GLY A 231 34.64 24.95 -9.18
C GLY A 231 34.93 24.42 -7.79
N ARG A 232 35.88 25.06 -7.11
CA ARG A 232 36.25 24.69 -5.74
C ARG A 232 35.26 25.18 -4.69
N GLU A 233 34.49 26.23 -4.99
CA GLU A 233 33.48 26.80 -4.09
C GLU A 233 32.33 25.81 -3.76
N PRO A 234 31.53 26.06 -2.69
CA PRO A 234 30.25 25.37 -2.49
C PRO A 234 29.21 25.78 -3.54
N PHE A 235 28.16 24.97 -3.68
CA PHE A 235 26.98 25.33 -4.49
C PHE A 235 26.31 26.60 -3.94
N LYS A 236 25.99 27.54 -4.84
CA LYS A 236 25.24 28.76 -4.55
C LYS A 236 23.82 28.60 -5.08
N PRO A 237 22.77 28.63 -4.23
CA PRO A 237 21.40 28.63 -4.71
C PRO A 237 21.13 29.90 -5.53
N SER A 238 20.39 29.76 -6.63
CA SER A 238 19.96 30.84 -7.52
C SER A 238 18.79 30.33 -8.38
N ASN A 239 18.11 31.22 -9.10
CA ASN A 239 16.89 30.87 -9.86
C ASN A 239 17.20 30.17 -11.21
N TYR A 240 17.89 29.03 -11.17
CA TYR A 240 18.34 28.29 -12.35
C TYR A 240 17.19 27.74 -13.22
N ASP A 241 15.99 27.56 -12.65
CA ASP A 241 14.82 27.05 -13.38
C ASP A 241 13.97 28.15 -14.08
N SER A 242 14.42 29.42 -14.05
CA SER A 242 13.68 30.56 -14.63
C SER A 242 13.86 30.75 -16.14
N LEU A 243 13.36 29.80 -16.94
CA LEU A 243 12.77 30.03 -18.28
C LEU A 243 12.11 28.73 -18.79
N GLY A 244 10.88 28.83 -19.27
CA GLY A 244 10.00 27.67 -19.48
C GLY A 244 10.44 26.72 -20.59
N TYR A 245 10.61 25.44 -20.24
CA TYR A 245 10.59 24.34 -21.20
C TYR A 245 9.22 23.66 -21.20
N SER A 246 8.45 23.87 -22.27
CA SER A 246 7.15 23.26 -22.49
C SER A 246 7.23 21.72 -22.50
N ARG A 247 6.15 21.05 -22.09
CA ARG A 247 5.83 19.70 -22.58
C ARG A 247 5.86 19.71 -24.11
N PRO A 248 6.38 18.67 -24.80
CA PRO A 248 6.21 18.53 -26.24
C PRO A 248 4.73 18.34 -26.57
N ALA A 249 4.10 19.37 -27.14
CA ALA A 249 2.71 19.31 -27.58
C ALA A 249 2.65 18.98 -29.08
N LYS A 250 2.06 17.82 -29.39
CA LYS A 250 1.60 17.33 -30.71
C LYS A 250 2.64 17.20 -31.84
N LEU A 251 2.44 16.17 -32.65
CA LEU A 251 3.00 16.07 -34.00
C LEU A 251 2.45 17.21 -34.88
N LEU A 252 3.27 17.75 -35.77
CA LEU A 252 2.86 18.72 -36.78
C LEU A 252 2.53 18.02 -38.10
N GLY A 253 1.43 18.43 -38.75
CA GLY A 253 1.11 17.97 -40.10
C GLY A 253 -0.23 18.49 -40.63
N ILE A 254 -0.19 19.63 -41.35
CA ILE A 254 -1.11 20.01 -42.45
C ILE A 254 -2.57 20.35 -42.01
N ALA A 255 -3.25 21.44 -42.41
CA ALA A 255 -2.99 22.52 -43.38
C ALA A 255 -3.43 23.92 -42.87
N ASN A 256 -3.33 24.93 -43.74
CA ASN A 256 -3.58 26.37 -43.47
C ASN A 256 -5.06 26.77 -43.38
N ARG A 257 -5.37 27.83 -42.59
CA ARG A 257 -6.13 29.03 -43.07
C ARG A 257 -6.13 30.23 -42.08
N VAL A 258 -5.47 31.32 -42.49
CA VAL A 258 -5.86 32.75 -42.41
C VAL A 258 -6.51 33.33 -41.11
N TYR A 259 -5.74 34.22 -40.44
CA TYR A 259 -6.03 35.55 -39.79
C TYR A 259 -7.45 35.96 -39.26
N PRO A 260 -7.58 36.96 -38.34
CA PRO A 260 -6.55 37.80 -37.67
C PRO A 260 -6.64 37.89 -36.11
N LYS A 261 -5.83 38.78 -35.52
CA LYS A 261 -5.62 39.03 -34.07
C LYS A 261 -6.83 39.63 -33.32
N ALA A 262 -6.89 39.35 -32.02
CA ALA A 262 -7.39 40.28 -30.99
C ALA A 262 -6.40 40.32 -29.81
N ASN A 263 -6.33 41.44 -29.06
CA ASN A 263 -5.35 41.63 -27.98
C ASN A 263 -5.87 41.11 -26.62
N THR A 264 -5.01 40.45 -25.85
CA THR A 264 -5.13 40.36 -24.39
C THR A 264 -3.92 41.00 -23.71
N LYS A 265 -4.16 41.74 -22.62
CA LYS A 265 -3.14 42.51 -21.88
C LYS A 265 -2.37 41.61 -20.92
N SER A 266 -1.17 42.03 -20.53
CA SER A 266 -0.38 41.40 -19.46
C SER A 266 -1.06 41.54 -18.09
N GLU A 267 -1.28 40.43 -17.40
CA GLU A 267 -1.60 40.44 -15.97
C GLU A 267 -0.41 40.98 -15.15
N SER A 268 -0.68 41.71 -14.07
CA SER A 268 0.34 42.43 -13.29
C SER A 268 1.05 41.56 -12.25
N GLU A 269 2.33 41.85 -12.00
CA GLU A 269 3.16 41.08 -11.05
C GLU A 269 2.78 41.23 -9.57
N ASN A 270 1.90 42.17 -9.22
CA ASN A 270 1.59 42.47 -7.81
C ASN A 270 0.69 41.45 -7.12
N SER A 271 -0.03 40.57 -7.84
CA SER A 271 -0.97 39.57 -7.30
C SER A 271 -0.35 38.41 -6.52
N LYS A 272 0.90 38.55 -6.07
CA LYS A 272 1.79 37.47 -5.59
C LYS A 272 2.61 37.84 -4.36
N LYS A 273 2.44 39.04 -3.80
CA LYS A 273 3.29 39.59 -2.72
C LYS A 273 2.56 39.56 -1.38
N TRP A 274 3.25 39.11 -0.34
CA TRP A 274 2.75 39.05 1.03
C TRP A 274 3.74 39.74 1.97
N LYS A 275 3.24 40.56 2.90
CA LYS A 275 4.02 41.01 4.07
C LYS A 275 3.81 39.99 5.19
N VAL A 276 4.90 39.61 5.85
CA VAL A 276 4.94 38.70 6.99
C VAL A 276 5.52 39.47 8.16
N SER A 277 4.88 39.41 9.33
CA SER A 277 5.48 39.78 10.61
C SER A 277 5.55 38.53 11.49
N VAL A 278 6.64 38.37 12.23
CA VAL A 278 6.83 37.28 13.20
C VAL A 278 7.32 37.88 14.50
N LEU A 279 6.50 37.76 15.55
CA LEU A 279 6.84 38.21 16.90
C LEU A 279 7.48 37.06 17.68
N THR A 280 8.72 37.27 18.14
CA THR A 280 9.42 36.38 19.07
C THR A 280 9.24 36.92 20.49
N SER A 281 8.82 36.08 21.44
CA SER A 281 8.37 36.57 22.75
C SER A 281 9.48 37.20 23.59
N ASP A 282 9.08 38.02 24.57
CA ASP A 282 10.01 38.57 25.56
C ASP A 282 10.35 37.58 26.71
N MET A 283 10.14 36.28 26.52
CA MET A 283 10.56 35.28 27.53
C MET A 283 12.09 35.06 27.55
N PRO A 284 12.68 34.69 28.69
CA PRO A 284 14.10 34.34 28.77
C PRO A 284 14.47 33.25 27.75
N SER A 285 15.53 33.51 26.96
CA SER A 285 16.01 32.60 25.91
C SER A 285 15.01 32.27 24.79
N ALA A 286 13.98 33.12 24.56
CA ALA A 286 13.00 32.94 23.50
C ALA A 286 13.55 33.03 22.06
N GLY A 287 14.68 33.73 21.86
CA GLY A 287 15.27 33.98 20.54
C GLY A 287 16.14 32.83 20.02
N THR A 288 16.15 32.65 18.70
CA THR A 288 16.80 31.50 18.02
C THR A 288 17.96 31.89 17.12
N SER A 289 18.90 30.96 16.97
CA SER A 289 19.98 30.98 15.96
C SER A 289 19.74 30.03 14.79
N SER A 290 18.56 29.40 14.74
CA SER A 290 18.16 28.51 13.65
C SER A 290 17.51 29.29 12.51
N LYS A 291 17.69 28.84 11.26
CA LYS A 291 16.95 29.42 10.12
C LYS A 291 15.47 29.08 10.28
N VAL A 292 14.62 30.11 10.31
CA VAL A 292 13.16 30.01 10.34
C VAL A 292 12.62 29.92 8.92
N TYR A 293 11.57 29.13 8.74
CA TYR A 293 10.82 29.00 7.49
C TYR A 293 9.32 28.97 7.75
N MET A 294 8.54 29.35 6.74
CA MET A 294 7.09 29.34 6.76
C MET A 294 6.55 28.71 5.46
N THR A 295 5.44 27.97 5.56
CA THR A 295 4.69 27.48 4.39
C THR A 295 3.23 27.93 4.50
N LEU A 296 2.78 28.70 3.52
CA LEU A 296 1.37 29.06 3.33
C LEU A 296 0.63 27.96 2.55
N TYR A 297 -0.57 27.57 3.01
CA TYR A 297 -1.46 26.60 2.37
C TYR A 297 -2.78 27.26 1.98
N GLY A 298 -3.08 27.27 0.68
CA GLY A 298 -4.38 27.67 0.17
C GLY A 298 -5.04 26.59 -0.70
N ASP A 299 -6.31 26.81 -1.05
CA ASP A 299 -7.18 25.84 -1.74
C ASP A 299 -6.69 25.41 -3.14
N ARG A 300 -5.80 26.19 -3.78
CA ARG A 300 -5.22 25.88 -5.10
C ARG A 300 -3.82 25.31 -5.04
N SER A 301 -2.99 25.73 -4.09
CA SER A 301 -1.64 25.19 -3.89
C SER A 301 -1.04 25.58 -2.53
N SER A 302 -0.01 24.84 -2.10
CA SER A 302 0.93 25.33 -1.08
C SER A 302 2.07 26.11 -1.72
N SER A 303 2.61 27.06 -0.97
CA SER A 303 3.74 27.91 -1.40
C SER A 303 5.11 27.20 -1.35
N GLY A 304 5.20 26.07 -0.66
CA GLY A 304 6.48 25.44 -0.27
C GLY A 304 7.15 26.17 0.91
N PRO A 305 8.29 25.66 1.41
CA PRO A 305 9.02 26.31 2.49
C PRO A 305 9.68 27.61 2.01
N ILE A 306 9.20 28.73 2.54
CA ILE A 306 9.77 30.06 2.37
C ILE A 306 10.71 30.32 3.55
N PHE A 307 12.02 30.44 3.30
CA PHE A 307 12.96 30.82 4.35
C PHE A 307 12.88 32.32 4.64
N LEU A 308 12.85 32.68 5.92
CA LEU A 308 12.81 34.06 6.40
C LEU A 308 14.24 34.53 6.69
N ASP A 309 15.01 34.72 5.60
CA ASP A 309 16.41 35.13 5.65
C ASP A 309 16.58 36.66 5.77
N GLY A 310 17.69 37.09 6.38
CA GLY A 310 18.05 38.49 6.62
C GLY A 310 19.47 38.61 7.21
N GLU A 311 19.76 39.63 8.00
CA GLU A 311 21.09 39.81 8.59
C GLU A 311 21.39 38.74 9.67
N GLU A 312 22.50 38.02 9.51
CA GLU A 312 22.89 36.94 10.41
C GLU A 312 23.07 37.43 11.85
N GLY A 313 22.40 36.75 12.79
CA GLY A 313 22.45 37.07 14.22
C GLY A 313 21.57 38.23 14.69
N LYS A 314 20.76 38.86 13.82
CA LYS A 314 19.82 39.93 14.20
C LYS A 314 18.35 39.54 14.19
N LEU A 315 17.96 38.55 13.40
CA LEU A 315 16.57 38.08 13.32
C LEU A 315 16.18 37.22 14.53
N PHE A 316 14.87 37.14 14.81
CA PHE A 316 14.21 36.25 15.77
C PHE A 316 14.82 36.32 17.18
N GLN A 317 15.13 37.54 17.63
CA GLN A 317 15.63 37.82 18.97
C GLN A 317 14.49 37.97 19.98
N LYS A 318 14.81 37.81 21.27
CA LYS A 318 13.86 37.99 22.39
C LYS A 318 13.15 39.36 22.28
N GLY A 319 11.82 39.35 22.28
CA GLY A 319 10.98 40.55 22.22
C GLY A 319 10.95 41.28 20.86
N ASN A 320 11.49 40.69 19.78
CA ASN A 320 11.60 41.34 18.48
C ASN A 320 10.47 40.95 17.51
N GLU A 321 10.00 41.91 16.72
CA GLU A 321 9.11 41.69 15.58
C GLU A 321 9.91 41.75 14.26
N ASP A 322 10.02 40.61 13.58
CA ASP A 322 10.77 40.49 12.32
C ASP A 322 9.85 40.54 11.10
N VAL A 323 10.11 41.47 10.19
CA VAL A 323 9.22 41.82 9.07
C VAL A 323 9.84 41.47 7.72
N PHE A 324 9.14 40.65 6.93
CA PHE A 324 9.58 40.15 5.63
C PHE A 324 8.56 40.47 4.52
N THR A 325 9.02 40.61 3.28
CA THR A 325 8.15 40.63 2.10
C THR A 325 8.46 39.40 1.25
N VAL A 326 7.49 38.49 1.12
CA VAL A 326 7.65 37.20 0.45
C VAL A 326 6.78 37.11 -0.81
N ASN A 327 7.33 36.52 -1.87
CA ASN A 327 6.63 36.33 -3.14
C ASN A 327 6.22 34.87 -3.29
N THR A 328 4.94 34.61 -3.52
CA THR A 328 4.37 33.26 -3.63
C THR A 328 3.76 33.01 -5.00
N ARG A 329 3.41 31.75 -5.28
CA ARG A 329 2.51 31.40 -6.38
C ARG A 329 1.06 31.69 -5.96
N ASN A 330 0.11 31.61 -6.90
CA ASN A 330 -1.30 31.72 -6.54
C ASN A 330 -1.73 30.48 -5.73
N ILE A 331 -1.69 30.62 -4.40
CA ILE A 331 -2.13 29.61 -3.43
C ILE A 331 -3.65 29.52 -3.34
N GLY A 332 -4.38 30.53 -3.81
CA GLY A 332 -5.82 30.67 -3.64
C GLY A 332 -6.19 31.16 -2.24
N HIS A 333 -7.34 30.72 -1.72
CA HIS A 333 -7.81 31.09 -0.38
C HIS A 333 -6.98 30.38 0.69
N LEU A 334 -6.27 31.16 1.50
CA LEU A 334 -5.44 30.69 2.61
C LEU A 334 -6.32 30.01 3.69
N TYR A 335 -5.96 28.80 4.13
CA TYR A 335 -6.66 28.08 5.20
C TYR A 335 -5.76 27.60 6.34
N LYS A 336 -4.44 27.48 6.10
CA LYS A 336 -3.44 27.02 7.06
C LYS A 336 -2.10 27.68 6.80
N ILE A 337 -1.32 27.89 7.86
CA ILE A 337 0.13 28.10 7.77
C ILE A 337 0.87 27.02 8.56
N ARG A 338 2.11 26.76 8.17
CA ARG A 338 3.13 26.12 9.02
C ARG A 338 4.25 27.12 9.24
N ILE A 339 4.75 27.22 10.47
CA ILE A 339 6.00 27.91 10.78
C ILE A 339 6.94 26.95 11.53
N GLY A 340 8.24 27.06 11.28
CA GLY A 340 9.22 26.14 11.84
C GLY A 340 10.65 26.60 11.60
N HIS A 341 11.60 25.80 12.06
CA HIS A 341 13.02 26.11 11.98
C HIS A 341 13.86 24.87 11.64
N THR A 342 15.06 25.08 11.09
CA THR A 342 15.97 24.01 10.66
C THR A 342 16.66 23.22 11.78
N ASN A 343 16.40 23.54 13.06
CA ASN A 343 17.09 23.03 14.24
C ASN A 343 18.64 23.15 14.15
N THR A 344 19.12 24.30 13.65
CA THR A 344 20.55 24.60 13.48
C THR A 344 21.01 25.74 14.40
N GLY A 345 22.32 25.90 14.57
CA GLY A 345 22.89 26.96 15.41
C GLY A 345 23.20 26.48 16.83
N ASN A 346 23.69 27.40 17.68
CA ASN A 346 24.10 27.09 19.05
C ASN A 346 22.94 27.10 20.05
N SER A 347 21.90 27.87 19.73
CA SER A 347 20.62 27.97 20.44
C SER A 347 19.50 27.81 19.40
N PRO A 348 19.11 26.58 19.04
CA PRO A 348 18.11 26.35 18.00
C PRO A 348 16.67 26.52 18.50
N ALA A 349 16.44 26.36 19.81
CA ALA A 349 15.13 26.55 20.44
C ALA A 349 14.60 27.98 20.19
N TRP A 350 13.28 28.09 20.07
CA TRP A 350 12.60 29.35 19.72
C TRP A 350 11.23 29.42 20.38
N HIS A 351 10.77 30.61 20.77
CA HIS A 351 9.38 30.82 21.18
C HIS A 351 8.69 31.84 20.26
N CYS A 352 7.87 31.32 19.35
CA CYS A 352 7.00 32.14 18.51
C CYS A 352 5.81 32.62 19.35
N GLU A 353 5.57 33.93 19.38
CA GLU A 353 4.42 34.54 20.06
C GLU A 353 3.23 34.68 19.10
N GLU A 354 3.44 35.39 17.99
CA GLU A 354 2.42 35.62 16.95
C GLU A 354 3.06 35.62 15.56
N VAL A 355 2.31 35.18 14.55
CA VAL A 355 2.60 35.45 13.14
C VAL A 355 1.47 36.28 12.56
N GLN A 356 1.79 37.34 11.82
CA GLN A 356 0.81 38.12 11.06
C GLN A 356 1.14 38.09 9.56
N LEU A 357 0.10 37.99 8.74
CA LEU A 357 0.20 38.05 7.28
C LEU A 357 -0.69 39.15 6.73
N LEU A 358 -0.18 39.90 5.76
CA LEU A 358 -0.96 40.84 4.95
C LEU A 358 -0.76 40.52 3.47
N ASN A 359 -1.84 40.19 2.78
CA ASN A 359 -1.85 40.04 1.33
C ASN A 359 -1.77 41.43 0.69
N LEU A 360 -0.66 41.76 0.03
CA LEU A 360 -0.42 43.10 -0.54
C LEU A 360 -1.22 43.35 -1.84
N PHE A 361 -2.06 42.40 -2.27
CA PHE A 361 -2.96 42.54 -3.40
C PHE A 361 -4.44 42.61 -3.00
N SER A 362 -4.92 41.72 -2.13
CA SER A 362 -6.33 41.74 -1.66
C SER A 362 -6.56 42.66 -0.45
N GLY A 363 -5.49 43.04 0.26
CA GLY A 363 -5.59 43.78 1.53
C GLY A 363 -5.99 42.92 2.73
N GLU A 364 -6.20 41.61 2.55
CA GLU A 364 -6.57 40.70 3.63
C GLU A 364 -5.43 40.55 4.65
N GLN A 365 -5.73 40.84 5.91
CA GLN A 365 -4.84 40.60 7.05
C GLN A 365 -5.29 39.37 7.84
N PHE A 366 -4.33 38.56 8.28
CA PHE A 366 -4.52 37.36 9.08
C PHE A 366 -3.57 37.41 10.29
N SER A 367 -4.07 37.03 11.46
CA SER A 367 -3.29 36.87 12.70
C SER A 367 -3.34 35.40 13.14
N PHE A 368 -2.19 34.90 13.59
CA PHE A 368 -2.00 33.53 14.04
C PHE A 368 -1.27 33.56 15.40
N PRO A 369 -2.00 33.62 16.53
CA PRO A 369 -1.39 33.48 17.85
C PRO A 369 -0.77 32.08 17.98
N ALA A 370 0.50 32.04 18.35
CA ALA A 370 1.30 30.81 18.42
C ALA A 370 1.60 30.40 19.87
N HIS A 371 2.08 31.35 20.69
CA HIS A 371 2.43 31.21 22.11
C HIS A 371 3.07 29.86 22.49
N ARG A 372 4.05 29.38 21.69
CA ARG A 372 4.62 28.03 21.83
C ARG A 372 6.13 27.99 21.58
N TRP A 373 6.80 27.14 22.36
CA TRP A 373 8.19 26.75 22.14
C TRP A 373 8.31 25.74 20.99
N LEU A 374 9.18 26.02 20.02
CA LEU A 374 9.70 25.05 19.07
C LEU A 374 11.10 24.64 19.53
N ALA A 375 11.21 23.40 20.01
CA ALA A 375 12.39 22.81 20.65
C ALA A 375 12.26 21.27 20.67
N ASP A 376 13.32 20.56 21.08
CA ASP A 376 13.31 19.12 21.38
C ASP A 376 12.63 18.22 20.31
N GLY A 377 12.85 18.55 19.03
CA GLY A 377 12.29 17.81 17.87
C GLY A 377 10.90 18.26 17.41
N GLU A 378 10.18 19.07 18.18
CA GLU A 378 9.01 19.84 17.73
C GLU A 378 9.47 21.10 16.98
N ILE A 379 10.09 20.89 15.82
CA ILE A 379 10.78 21.95 15.05
C ILE A 379 9.84 22.78 14.15
N SER A 380 8.55 22.46 14.12
CA SER A 380 7.55 23.22 13.37
C SER A 380 6.13 22.94 13.85
N MET A 381 5.31 23.98 13.89
CA MET A 381 3.89 23.95 14.26
C MET A 381 2.99 24.43 13.12
N GLU A 382 1.71 24.10 13.19
CA GLU A 382 0.71 24.48 12.19
C GLU A 382 -0.42 25.27 12.84
N LEU A 383 -0.83 26.35 12.17
CA LEU A 383 -1.84 27.28 12.68
C LEU A 383 -2.96 27.42 11.62
N PRO A 384 -4.23 27.20 12.00
CA PRO A 384 -5.36 27.37 11.08
C PRO A 384 -5.66 28.87 10.89
N VAL A 385 -6.26 29.23 9.76
CA VAL A 385 -6.75 30.61 9.54
C VAL A 385 -7.95 30.89 10.44
N LEU A 386 -7.85 31.98 11.21
CA LEU A 386 -8.91 32.51 12.05
C LEU A 386 -9.60 33.68 11.33
N GLN A 387 -10.70 33.41 10.62
CA GLN A 387 -11.49 34.43 9.91
C GLN A 387 -12.94 34.45 10.38
N GLN A 388 -13.47 35.64 10.69
CA GLN A 388 -14.83 35.80 11.19
C GLN A 388 -15.86 35.25 10.18
N GLY A 389 -16.77 34.40 10.64
CA GLY A 389 -17.83 33.80 9.82
C GLY A 389 -17.43 32.57 8.98
N GLN A 390 -16.15 32.17 8.97
CA GLN A 390 -15.70 30.95 8.27
C GLN A 390 -15.46 29.77 9.23
N PRO A 391 -15.63 28.51 8.76
CA PRO A 391 -15.35 27.32 9.58
C PRO A 391 -13.83 27.12 9.74
N ILE A 392 -13.34 27.38 10.95
CA ILE A 392 -11.94 27.13 11.33
C ILE A 392 -11.64 25.62 11.23
N LEU A 393 -10.49 25.26 10.66
CA LEU A 393 -10.02 23.87 10.65
C LEU A 393 -9.51 23.47 12.05
N PRO A 394 -9.97 22.35 12.64
CA PRO A 394 -9.50 21.92 13.95
C PRO A 394 -8.02 21.53 13.92
N VAL A 395 -7.34 21.72 15.04
CA VAL A 395 -6.02 21.13 15.30
C VAL A 395 -6.25 19.74 15.87
N THR A 396 -5.70 18.72 15.20
CA THR A 396 -5.91 17.30 15.50
C THR A 396 -4.58 16.67 15.91
N VAL A 397 -4.62 15.85 16.95
CA VAL A 397 -3.50 14.99 17.35
C VAL A 397 -3.76 13.59 16.77
N TYR A 398 -3.06 13.27 15.69
CA TYR A 398 -3.11 11.97 15.04
C TYR A 398 -2.32 10.93 15.86
N GLU A 399 -2.92 9.76 16.11
CA GLU A 399 -2.24 8.67 16.83
C GLU A 399 -1.55 7.74 15.82
N VAL A 400 -0.21 7.79 15.79
CA VAL A 400 0.64 7.07 14.83
C VAL A 400 1.20 5.81 15.49
N HIS A 401 0.68 4.65 15.09
CA HIS A 401 1.17 3.33 15.45
C HIS A 401 2.21 2.87 14.42
N VAL A 402 3.44 2.65 14.84
CA VAL A 402 4.53 2.16 13.99
C VAL A 402 4.91 0.74 14.40
N THR A 403 4.65 -0.25 13.55
CA THR A 403 5.01 -1.65 13.79
C THR A 403 6.36 -1.97 13.14
N THR A 404 7.37 -2.19 13.98
CA THR A 404 8.65 -2.78 13.57
C THR A 404 8.47 -4.29 13.43
N GLY A 405 8.88 -4.88 12.31
CA GLY A 405 8.61 -6.29 12.03
C GLY A 405 9.46 -7.26 12.86
N ASP A 406 9.12 -8.55 12.80
CA ASP A 406 9.72 -9.58 13.64
C ASP A 406 10.94 -10.29 13.01
N LEU A 407 11.63 -9.65 12.06
CA LEU A 407 12.85 -10.18 11.45
C LEU A 407 14.09 -9.97 12.34
N TRP A 408 15.16 -10.72 12.08
CA TRP A 408 16.43 -10.55 12.80
C TRP A 408 16.96 -9.13 12.69
N ASN A 409 17.40 -8.55 13.80
CA ASN A 409 17.90 -7.16 13.87
C ASN A 409 16.95 -6.14 13.22
N ALA A 410 15.64 -6.39 13.20
CA ALA A 410 14.66 -5.51 12.59
C ALA A 410 14.54 -4.13 13.28
N GLY A 411 14.93 -4.05 14.56
CA GLY A 411 14.81 -2.84 15.36
C GLY A 411 16.01 -1.89 15.23
N THR A 412 15.76 -0.60 15.45
CA THR A 412 16.76 0.47 15.25
C THR A 412 16.83 1.42 16.45
N VAL A 413 17.95 2.15 16.53
CA VAL A 413 18.20 3.24 17.49
C VAL A 413 18.39 4.59 16.80
N ALA A 414 18.22 4.65 15.48
CA ALA A 414 18.28 5.88 14.69
C ALA A 414 17.04 6.74 14.88
N ASP A 415 17.16 8.05 14.68
CA ASP A 415 16.01 8.95 14.76
C ASP A 415 15.08 8.74 13.56
N ILE A 416 13.81 8.45 13.84
CA ILE A 416 12.78 8.18 12.84
C ILE A 416 11.92 9.43 12.64
N TYR A 417 11.65 9.74 11.38
CA TYR A 417 10.87 10.89 10.95
C TYR A 417 9.70 10.43 10.08
N ILE A 418 8.54 11.06 10.25
CA ILE A 418 7.36 10.87 9.40
C ILE A 418 6.89 12.21 8.82
N SER A 419 6.29 12.18 7.64
CA SER A 419 5.46 13.25 7.07
C SER A 419 4.16 12.65 6.58
N VAL A 420 3.02 13.13 7.07
CA VAL A 420 1.69 12.65 6.70
C VAL A 420 1.08 13.61 5.67
N TYR A 421 0.35 13.09 4.69
CA TYR A 421 -0.25 13.84 3.59
C TYR A 421 -1.74 13.51 3.48
N GLY A 422 -2.57 14.55 3.43
CA GLY A 422 -4.01 14.46 3.15
C GLY A 422 -4.49 15.55 2.18
N GLU A 423 -5.79 15.58 1.92
CA GLU A 423 -6.44 16.54 1.00
C GLU A 423 -6.10 18.02 1.28
N ARG A 424 -5.90 18.37 2.56
CA ARG A 424 -5.61 19.72 3.07
C ARG A 424 -4.12 19.94 3.35
N GLY A 425 -3.28 19.30 2.52
CA GLY A 425 -1.83 19.38 2.57
C GLY A 425 -1.18 18.35 3.50
N ASP A 426 0.07 18.62 3.87
CA ASP A 426 0.91 17.74 4.67
C ASP A 426 1.08 18.20 6.12
N THR A 427 1.76 17.38 6.94
CA THR A 427 2.39 17.77 8.21
C THR A 427 3.80 18.31 8.04
N GLY A 428 4.49 17.93 6.97
CA GLY A 428 5.95 18.00 6.88
C GLY A 428 6.62 17.07 7.89
N SER A 429 7.95 17.16 8.01
CA SER A 429 8.72 16.27 8.88
C SER A 429 8.35 16.43 10.36
N ARG A 430 8.19 15.30 11.05
CA ARG A 430 7.94 15.16 12.49
C ARG A 430 8.82 14.03 13.01
N GLN A 431 9.62 14.29 14.04
CA GLN A 431 10.50 13.28 14.65
C GLN A 431 9.73 12.47 15.71
N LEU A 432 9.80 11.15 15.63
CA LEU A 432 9.06 10.23 16.50
C LEU A 432 9.78 10.01 17.84
N LEU A 433 9.86 11.08 18.65
CA LEU A 433 10.61 11.11 19.91
C LEU A 433 9.81 10.57 21.11
N ARG A 434 8.61 11.09 21.36
CA ARG A 434 7.81 10.73 22.54
C ARG A 434 6.84 9.60 22.20
N SER A 435 7.13 8.41 22.72
CA SER A 435 6.26 7.25 22.62
C SER A 435 5.73 6.86 23.99
N GLN A 436 4.59 6.17 24.03
CA GLN A 436 4.07 5.52 25.23
C GLN A 436 5.04 4.47 25.81
N LYS A 437 6.02 3.98 25.03
CA LYS A 437 7.04 3.02 25.46
C LYS A 437 8.42 3.67 25.64
N SER A 438 9.12 3.25 26.69
CA SER A 438 10.44 3.80 27.09
C SER A 438 11.57 3.42 26.13
N LYS A 439 11.57 2.18 25.63
CA LYS A 439 12.38 1.71 24.50
C LYS A 439 11.48 1.61 23.27
N LYS A 440 11.94 2.15 22.14
CA LYS A 440 11.19 2.30 20.89
C LYS A 440 11.78 1.39 19.81
N PHE A 441 11.00 1.09 18.77
CA PHE A 441 11.42 0.47 17.51
C PHE A 441 12.21 -0.84 17.70
N LEU A 442 11.82 -1.66 18.68
CA LEU A 442 12.39 -2.98 18.89
C LEU A 442 11.79 -4.01 17.90
N LYS A 443 12.50 -5.12 17.65
CA LYS A 443 12.01 -6.25 16.84
C LYS A 443 10.60 -6.68 17.31
N GLY A 444 9.65 -6.76 16.37
CA GLY A 444 8.26 -7.16 16.62
C GLY A 444 7.41 -6.15 17.41
N GLN A 445 7.93 -4.95 17.72
CA GLN A 445 7.24 -3.97 18.56
C GLN A 445 6.39 -2.99 17.73
N THR A 446 5.13 -2.81 18.13
CA THR A 446 4.35 -1.61 17.80
C THR A 446 4.60 -0.52 18.83
N ASP A 447 4.99 0.67 18.37
CA ASP A 447 5.16 1.89 19.16
C ASP A 447 4.12 2.94 18.76
N ILE A 448 3.61 3.67 19.74
CA ILE A 448 2.54 4.66 19.56
C ILE A 448 3.09 6.06 19.80
N PHE A 449 2.80 6.99 18.89
CA PHE A 449 3.26 8.38 18.91
C PHE A 449 2.08 9.34 18.67
N ALA A 450 2.18 10.56 19.18
CA ALA A 450 1.26 11.65 18.89
C ALA A 450 1.87 12.57 17.80
N VAL A 451 1.10 12.91 16.76
CA VAL A 451 1.48 13.87 15.73
C VAL A 451 0.42 14.95 15.60
N GLU A 452 0.75 16.17 16.04
CA GLU A 452 -0.12 17.33 15.96
C GLU A 452 -0.02 18.05 14.61
N ALA A 453 -1.18 18.36 14.02
CA ALA A 453 -1.32 19.11 12.78
C ALA A 453 -2.73 19.74 12.68
N VAL A 454 -2.90 20.75 11.82
CA VAL A 454 -4.25 21.20 11.43
C VAL A 454 -4.85 20.12 10.53
N HIS A 455 -6.09 19.73 10.81
CA HIS A 455 -6.77 18.57 10.25
C HIS A 455 -6.64 18.44 8.72
N LEU A 456 -6.01 17.35 8.28
CA LEU A 456 -5.51 17.16 6.91
C LEU A 456 -6.57 16.71 5.90
N GLY A 457 -7.81 16.41 6.34
CA GLY A 457 -8.78 15.71 5.50
C GLY A 457 -8.44 14.23 5.40
N HIS A 458 -8.88 13.55 4.34
CA HIS A 458 -8.55 12.14 4.13
C HIS A 458 -7.04 11.95 3.89
N LEU A 459 -6.44 11.02 4.63
CA LEU A 459 -4.99 10.73 4.57
C LEU A 459 -4.71 9.70 3.47
N TYR A 460 -4.05 10.11 2.39
CA TYR A 460 -3.74 9.23 1.27
C TYR A 460 -2.30 8.70 1.26
N LYS A 461 -1.38 9.33 2.02
CA LYS A 461 0.07 9.05 1.91
C LYS A 461 0.85 9.42 3.16
N ILE A 462 1.94 8.68 3.40
CA ILE A 462 3.01 9.06 4.33
C ILE A 462 4.38 8.96 3.66
N VAL A 463 5.35 9.72 4.16
CA VAL A 463 6.77 9.50 3.93
C VAL A 463 7.41 9.20 5.28
N ILE A 464 8.11 8.08 5.42
CA ILE A 464 8.73 7.65 6.69
C ILE A 464 10.14 7.13 6.46
N GLY A 465 11.07 7.44 7.36
CA GLY A 465 12.48 7.05 7.25
C GLY A 465 13.29 7.46 8.47
N HIS A 466 14.60 7.23 8.44
CA HIS A 466 15.52 7.56 9.55
C HIS A 466 16.73 8.37 9.08
N ASN A 467 17.47 8.96 10.04
CA ASN A 467 18.66 9.78 9.74
C ASN A 467 19.92 8.98 9.36
N GLY A 468 19.90 7.65 9.41
CA GLY A 468 21.05 6.81 9.12
C GLY A 468 22.16 6.84 10.17
N LEU A 469 21.95 7.49 11.34
CA LEU A 469 22.95 7.64 12.40
C LEU A 469 22.80 6.56 13.49
N GLY A 470 23.93 6.15 14.07
CA GLY A 470 24.02 5.07 15.07
C GLY A 470 24.85 3.88 14.58
N SER A 471 24.77 2.74 15.28
CA SER A 471 25.43 1.48 14.91
C SER A 471 24.40 0.40 14.54
N GLY A 472 24.32 0.05 13.25
CA GLY A 472 23.42 -1.01 12.76
C GLY A 472 22.00 -0.51 12.49
N ASN A 473 21.90 0.63 11.82
CA ASN A 473 20.69 1.46 11.75
C ASN A 473 19.60 0.93 10.81
N GLY A 474 19.86 -0.20 10.14
CA GLY A 474 18.89 -0.88 9.29
C GLY A 474 17.64 -1.22 10.09
N TRP A 475 16.49 -0.74 9.59
CA TRP A 475 15.21 -0.87 10.27
C TRP A 475 14.23 -1.62 9.37
N PHE A 476 13.62 -2.70 9.84
CA PHE A 476 12.58 -3.39 9.09
C PHE A 476 11.20 -2.91 9.55
N LEU A 477 10.64 -1.98 8.79
CA LEU A 477 9.29 -1.47 9.01
C LEU A 477 8.28 -2.46 8.42
N ASP A 478 7.37 -2.94 9.26
CA ASP A 478 6.27 -3.80 8.82
C ASP A 478 5.13 -2.95 8.25
N LYS A 479 4.59 -2.05 9.07
CA LYS A 479 3.50 -1.14 8.71
C LYS A 479 3.42 0.06 9.64
N VAL A 480 2.68 1.08 9.21
CA VAL A 480 2.20 2.19 10.04
C VAL A 480 0.66 2.18 10.01
N VAL A 481 0.02 2.50 11.12
CA VAL A 481 -1.42 2.81 11.18
C VAL A 481 -1.58 4.18 11.83
N ILE A 482 -2.33 5.08 11.21
CA ILE A 482 -2.61 6.41 11.73
C ILE A 482 -4.10 6.50 12.05
N LYS A 483 -4.43 6.81 13.30
CA LYS A 483 -5.81 7.06 13.72
C LYS A 483 -6.11 8.56 13.69
N ASP A 484 -7.25 8.92 13.12
CA ASP A 484 -7.79 10.26 13.21
C ASP A 484 -8.96 10.31 14.21
N PRO A 485 -8.77 10.88 15.42
CA PRO A 485 -9.83 10.97 16.43
C PRO A 485 -10.95 11.96 16.05
N THR A 486 -10.79 12.72 14.97
CA THR A 486 -11.80 13.67 14.45
C THR A 486 -12.80 12.98 13.52
N THR A 487 -12.37 11.93 12.82
CA THR A 487 -13.18 11.20 11.82
C THR A 487 -13.47 9.74 12.20
N ASP A 488 -12.84 9.21 13.26
CA ASP A 488 -12.89 7.80 13.68
C ASP A 488 -12.42 6.83 12.57
N LEU A 489 -11.33 7.21 11.88
CA LEU A 489 -10.75 6.47 10.76
C LEU A 489 -9.32 6.01 11.04
N ASP A 490 -9.08 4.71 10.85
CA ASP A 490 -7.77 4.04 10.93
C ASP A 490 -7.15 3.87 9.53
N TYR A 491 -6.17 4.72 9.20
CA TYR A 491 -5.46 4.70 7.92
C TYR A 491 -4.22 3.79 8.00
N THR A 492 -4.23 2.67 7.28
CA THR A 492 -3.11 1.69 7.27
C THR A 492 -2.16 1.92 6.10
N PHE A 493 -0.85 1.83 6.34
CA PHE A 493 0.22 1.98 5.36
C PHE A 493 1.19 0.79 5.50
N LEU A 494 1.15 -0.16 4.55
CA LEU A 494 2.04 -1.33 4.57
C LEU A 494 3.43 -1.02 4.00
N CYS A 495 4.48 -1.60 4.56
CA CYS A 495 5.86 -1.44 4.08
C CYS A 495 6.56 -2.78 3.84
N HIS A 496 6.59 -3.64 4.86
CA HIS A 496 7.23 -4.97 4.87
C HIS A 496 8.65 -5.00 4.26
N ARG A 497 9.47 -3.98 4.53
CA ARG A 497 10.78 -3.76 3.88
C ARG A 497 11.84 -3.25 4.84
N TRP A 498 13.10 -3.45 4.45
CA TRP A 498 14.23 -2.81 5.09
C TRP A 498 14.35 -1.34 4.65
N LEU A 499 14.63 -0.50 5.64
CA LEU A 499 15.09 0.87 5.53
C LEU A 499 16.57 0.87 5.96
N ASP A 500 17.47 0.58 5.02
CA ASP A 500 18.92 0.40 5.25
C ASP A 500 19.67 0.72 3.95
N HIS A 501 20.89 1.23 4.05
CA HIS A 501 21.80 1.37 2.91
C HIS A 501 22.44 0.04 2.46
N GLY A 502 22.43 -0.99 3.32
CA GLY A 502 23.02 -2.31 3.07
C GLY A 502 22.03 -3.45 2.77
N GLN A 503 20.72 -3.20 2.75
CA GLN A 503 19.66 -4.21 2.54
C GLN A 503 18.59 -3.70 1.57
N ASP A 504 17.77 -4.63 1.06
CA ASP A 504 16.69 -4.39 0.07
C ASP A 504 17.18 -3.59 -1.15
N ASP A 505 16.86 -2.30 -1.26
CA ASP A 505 17.29 -1.42 -2.37
C ASP A 505 18.23 -0.28 -1.95
N GLY A 506 18.71 -0.26 -0.70
CA GLY A 506 19.63 0.76 -0.19
C GLY A 506 18.97 2.06 0.28
N SER A 507 17.64 2.16 0.31
CA SER A 507 16.93 3.35 0.79
C SER A 507 16.70 3.34 2.31
N ILE A 508 16.92 4.49 2.96
CA ILE A 508 16.61 4.73 4.38
C ILE A 508 15.28 5.49 4.61
N ALA A 509 14.53 5.76 3.53
CA ALA A 509 13.20 6.36 3.57
C ALA A 509 12.27 5.76 2.50
N ARG A 510 10.96 5.77 2.77
CA ARG A 510 9.89 5.27 1.89
C ARG A 510 8.75 6.27 1.82
N GLU A 511 8.20 6.43 0.62
CA GLU A 511 6.84 6.93 0.42
C GLU A 511 5.89 5.73 0.41
N LEU A 512 4.84 5.78 1.24
CA LEU A 512 3.83 4.73 1.38
C LEU A 512 2.44 5.33 1.17
N ILE A 513 1.58 4.63 0.46
CA ILE A 513 0.21 5.05 0.12
C ILE A 513 -0.77 4.30 1.03
N VAL A 514 -1.92 4.93 1.33
CA VAL A 514 -2.97 4.29 2.14
C VAL A 514 -3.40 2.96 1.52
N THR A 515 -3.56 1.97 2.37
CA THR A 515 -3.99 0.60 2.02
C THR A 515 -5.40 0.41 2.57
N ASP A 516 -6.41 0.33 1.70
CA ASP A 516 -7.78 0.09 2.16
C ASP A 516 -7.86 -1.23 2.94
N ALA A 517 -8.74 -1.31 3.93
CA ALA A 517 -8.99 -2.54 4.68
C ALA A 517 -9.47 -3.74 3.82
N SER A 518 -9.82 -3.50 2.54
CA SER A 518 -10.12 -4.54 1.55
C SER A 518 -9.06 -4.72 0.46
N THR A 519 -8.08 -3.83 0.36
CA THR A 519 -7.09 -3.79 -0.72
C THR A 519 -5.76 -4.29 -0.18
N THR A 520 -5.74 -5.57 0.21
CA THR A 520 -4.51 -6.24 0.61
C THR A 520 -3.54 -6.31 -0.57
N GLN A 521 -2.59 -5.38 -0.62
CA GLN A 521 -1.46 -5.46 -1.55
C GLN A 521 -0.34 -6.32 -0.97
N PRO A 522 -0.31 -7.60 -1.35
CA PRO A 522 0.96 -8.23 -1.70
C PRO A 522 0.91 -8.84 -3.10
N HIS A 523 -0.17 -8.63 -3.87
CA HIS A 523 -0.38 -9.22 -5.20
C HIS A 523 0.83 -9.12 -6.13
N CYS A 524 1.55 -8.00 -6.13
CA CYS A 524 2.75 -7.81 -6.96
C CYS A 524 3.92 -8.74 -6.54
N ASN A 525 4.15 -8.91 -5.23
CA ASN A 525 5.22 -9.75 -4.69
C ASN A 525 4.83 -11.24 -4.65
N CYS A 526 3.60 -11.58 -4.22
CA CYS A 526 3.10 -12.95 -4.18
C CYS A 526 3.02 -13.55 -5.59
N TRP A 527 2.51 -12.81 -6.59
CA TRP A 527 2.55 -13.29 -7.97
C TRP A 527 3.99 -13.44 -8.47
N ALA A 528 4.89 -12.50 -8.18
CA ALA A 528 6.29 -12.63 -8.58
C ALA A 528 6.97 -13.88 -7.99
N ALA A 529 6.70 -14.20 -6.72
CA ALA A 529 7.31 -15.31 -5.99
C ALA A 529 6.69 -16.69 -6.30
N GLU A 530 5.39 -16.77 -6.65
CA GLU A 530 4.68 -18.05 -6.78
C GLU A 530 4.16 -18.39 -8.19
N LYS A 531 4.23 -17.45 -9.16
CA LYS A 531 3.88 -17.70 -10.58
C LYS A 531 4.64 -18.89 -11.22
N TRP A 532 5.80 -19.27 -10.69
CA TRP A 532 6.59 -20.42 -11.18
C TRP A 532 5.79 -21.72 -11.11
N LYS A 533 4.87 -21.87 -10.15
CA LYS A 533 3.98 -23.03 -10.01
C LYS A 533 3.06 -23.21 -11.23
N PHE A 534 2.67 -22.13 -11.89
CA PHE A 534 1.71 -22.13 -13.00
C PHE A 534 2.39 -22.05 -14.38
N GLN A 535 3.64 -22.52 -14.51
CA GLN A 535 4.34 -22.59 -15.78
C GLN A 535 3.97 -23.85 -16.58
N ARG A 536 4.02 -23.74 -17.92
CA ARG A 536 3.70 -24.84 -18.84
C ARG A 536 4.64 -26.03 -18.61
N GLY A 537 4.08 -27.21 -18.43
CA GLY A 537 4.82 -28.45 -18.17
C GLY A 537 4.93 -28.83 -16.69
N ASN A 538 4.44 -27.99 -15.77
CA ASN A 538 4.27 -28.38 -14.38
C ASN A 538 3.03 -29.27 -14.22
N ALA A 539 3.11 -30.27 -13.32
CA ALA A 539 1.98 -31.02 -12.82
C ALA A 539 1.65 -30.59 -11.38
N LEU A 540 0.40 -30.22 -11.14
CA LEU A 540 -0.11 -29.64 -9.89
C LEU A 540 -1.13 -30.52 -9.18
N GLN A 541 -1.27 -30.30 -7.87
CA GLN A 541 -2.42 -30.72 -7.08
C GLN A 541 -2.96 -29.53 -6.28
N PHE A 542 -4.28 -29.42 -6.19
CA PHE A 542 -4.98 -28.35 -5.48
C PHE A 542 -5.58 -28.91 -4.19
N TYR A 543 -5.03 -28.53 -3.03
CA TYR A 543 -5.49 -29.00 -1.72
C TYR A 543 -6.46 -28.00 -1.09
N ASN A 544 -7.67 -28.42 -0.73
CA ASN A 544 -8.65 -27.56 -0.07
C ASN A 544 -8.59 -27.74 1.46
N ARG A 545 -8.36 -26.64 2.19
CA ARG A 545 -8.22 -26.68 3.66
C ARG A 545 -9.51 -27.11 4.39
N LEU A 546 -10.68 -26.84 3.82
CA LEU A 546 -11.98 -27.12 4.46
C LEU A 546 -12.33 -28.62 4.40
N THR A 547 -12.06 -29.25 3.25
CA THR A 547 -12.38 -30.67 3.00
C THR A 547 -11.25 -31.60 3.42
N ARG A 548 -10.04 -31.04 3.62
CA ARG A 548 -8.77 -31.75 3.82
C ARG A 548 -8.39 -32.72 2.70
N GLY A 549 -8.99 -32.54 1.52
CA GLY A 549 -8.74 -33.34 0.31
C GLY A 549 -8.18 -32.53 -0.85
N PHE A 550 -7.73 -33.24 -1.88
CA PHE A 550 -7.31 -32.67 -3.16
C PHE A 550 -8.48 -32.63 -4.16
N ILE A 551 -8.53 -31.61 -5.01
CA ILE A 551 -9.42 -31.61 -6.19
C ILE A 551 -9.11 -32.85 -7.03
N CYS A 552 -10.14 -33.61 -7.40
CA CYS A 552 -10.05 -34.74 -8.33
C CYS A 552 -10.99 -34.56 -9.52
N LEU A 553 -10.57 -34.99 -10.71
CA LEU A 553 -11.39 -35.03 -11.92
C LEU A 553 -11.53 -36.48 -12.40
N SER A 554 -12.71 -37.03 -12.16
CA SER A 554 -13.07 -38.42 -12.44
C SER A 554 -13.37 -38.67 -13.92
N PRO A 555 -13.26 -39.92 -14.42
CA PRO A 555 -13.53 -40.26 -15.83
C PRO A 555 -14.95 -39.94 -16.31
N ASP A 556 -15.92 -39.94 -15.40
CA ASP A 556 -17.31 -39.53 -15.65
C ASP A 556 -17.50 -38.00 -15.75
N SER A 557 -16.39 -37.25 -15.82
CA SER A 557 -16.34 -35.78 -15.81
C SER A 557 -16.89 -35.12 -14.55
N ARG A 558 -17.07 -35.85 -13.44
CA ARG A 558 -17.35 -35.24 -12.13
C ARG A 558 -16.08 -34.70 -11.49
N VAL A 559 -16.25 -33.65 -10.68
CA VAL A 559 -15.18 -33.04 -9.89
C VAL A 559 -15.60 -33.05 -8.42
N ASP A 560 -14.67 -33.42 -7.54
CA ASP A 560 -14.81 -33.33 -6.09
C ASP A 560 -13.50 -32.78 -5.47
N ALA A 561 -13.51 -32.55 -4.16
CA ALA A 561 -12.33 -32.17 -3.38
C ALA A 561 -12.06 -33.16 -2.22
N LEU A 562 -12.24 -34.46 -2.48
CA LEU A 562 -12.08 -35.56 -1.52
C LEU A 562 -10.83 -36.43 -1.77
N GLY A 563 -9.98 -36.05 -2.74
CA GLY A 563 -8.82 -36.84 -3.13
C GLY A 563 -7.75 -36.98 -2.06
N ASP A 564 -7.12 -38.16 -1.97
CA ASP A 564 -5.91 -38.37 -1.19
C ASP A 564 -4.65 -37.89 -1.95
N LYS A 565 -3.50 -37.88 -1.26
CA LYS A 565 -2.19 -37.46 -1.79
C LYS A 565 -1.65 -38.36 -2.92
N LYS A 566 -2.15 -39.60 -3.03
CA LYS A 566 -1.74 -40.60 -4.03
C LYS A 566 -2.69 -40.66 -5.23
N ASN A 567 -3.89 -40.10 -5.14
CA ASN A 567 -4.92 -40.20 -6.16
C ASN A 567 -4.42 -39.64 -7.50
N LYS A 568 -4.39 -40.50 -8.51
CA LYS A 568 -3.89 -40.16 -9.85
C LYS A 568 -4.81 -39.15 -10.55
N TYR A 569 -6.11 -39.17 -10.26
CA TYR A 569 -7.11 -38.23 -10.79
C TYR A 569 -7.06 -36.84 -10.13
N GLY A 570 -6.28 -36.67 -9.06
CA GLY A 570 -6.01 -35.40 -8.39
C GLY A 570 -4.70 -34.75 -8.82
N ILE A 571 -4.32 -34.90 -10.09
CA ILE A 571 -3.09 -34.36 -10.69
C ILE A 571 -3.46 -33.66 -12.01
N PHE A 572 -3.03 -32.41 -12.17
CA PHE A 572 -3.38 -31.58 -13.32
C PHE A 572 -2.15 -30.96 -13.97
N ASP A 573 -2.01 -31.14 -15.29
CA ASP A 573 -0.96 -30.50 -16.08
C ASP A 573 -1.35 -29.08 -16.46
N VAL A 574 -0.41 -28.14 -16.31
CA VAL A 574 -0.65 -26.71 -16.56
C VAL A 574 -0.42 -26.35 -18.02
N ASN A 575 -1.46 -25.79 -18.65
CA ASN A 575 -1.40 -25.25 -20.00
C ASN A 575 -1.74 -23.76 -19.97
N VAL A 576 -0.71 -22.92 -19.93
CA VAL A 576 -0.87 -21.45 -19.94
C VAL A 576 -1.35 -20.97 -21.32
N LYS A 577 -2.38 -20.11 -21.37
CA LYS A 577 -2.80 -19.42 -22.60
C LYS A 577 -2.37 -17.96 -22.65
N ARG A 578 -2.65 -17.15 -21.61
CA ARG A 578 -2.36 -15.70 -21.57
C ARG A 578 -2.12 -15.24 -20.13
N ARG A 579 -0.98 -14.61 -19.83
CA ARG A 579 -0.58 -14.07 -18.49
C ARG A 579 -0.90 -15.02 -17.32
N ASN A 580 -2.06 -14.88 -16.69
CA ASN A 580 -2.54 -15.66 -15.53
C ASN A 580 -3.70 -16.63 -15.85
N ILE A 581 -4.13 -16.73 -17.11
CA ILE A 581 -5.16 -17.66 -17.59
C ILE A 581 -4.50 -19.00 -17.98
N CYS A 582 -4.92 -20.06 -17.29
CA CYS A 582 -4.43 -21.42 -17.44
C CYS A 582 -5.58 -22.40 -17.72
N ILE A 583 -5.26 -23.51 -18.40
CA ILE A 583 -6.13 -24.68 -18.54
C ILE A 583 -5.46 -25.85 -17.81
N PHE A 584 -6.16 -26.40 -16.81
CA PHE A 584 -5.68 -27.50 -15.98
C PHE A 584 -6.25 -28.83 -16.49
N SER A 585 -5.47 -29.54 -17.33
CA SER A 585 -5.86 -30.83 -17.91
C SER A 585 -5.54 -31.98 -16.95
N SER A 586 -6.40 -33.00 -16.85
CA SER A 586 -6.13 -34.17 -16.01
C SER A 586 -4.93 -34.95 -16.52
N HIS A 587 -3.96 -35.21 -15.65
CA HIS A 587 -2.72 -35.93 -15.99
C HIS A 587 -2.98 -37.41 -16.35
N GLN A 588 -4.11 -37.98 -15.94
CA GLN A 588 -4.54 -39.32 -16.35
C GLN A 588 -5.49 -39.32 -17.54
N ILE A 589 -6.11 -38.18 -17.84
CA ILE A 589 -7.12 -38.06 -18.89
C ILE A 589 -6.83 -36.76 -19.67
N PRO A 590 -5.78 -36.71 -20.52
CA PRO A 590 -5.23 -35.45 -21.04
C PRO A 590 -6.20 -34.64 -21.93
N HIS A 591 -7.26 -35.28 -22.42
CA HIS A 591 -8.33 -34.64 -23.18
C HIS A 591 -9.37 -33.92 -22.30
N LEU A 592 -9.48 -34.27 -21.01
CA LEU A 592 -10.34 -33.57 -20.04
C LEU A 592 -9.56 -32.50 -19.27
N ALA A 593 -10.22 -31.38 -19.00
CA ALA A 593 -9.73 -30.31 -18.14
C ALA A 593 -10.81 -29.87 -17.15
N LEU A 594 -10.37 -29.25 -16.05
CA LEU A 594 -11.26 -28.54 -15.14
C LEU A 594 -11.93 -27.38 -15.89
N ALA A 595 -13.25 -27.35 -15.89
CA ALA A 595 -14.06 -26.32 -16.50
C ALA A 595 -15.14 -25.82 -15.54
N LEU A 596 -15.51 -24.55 -15.68
CA LEU A 596 -16.62 -23.95 -14.95
C LEU A 596 -17.73 -23.59 -15.94
N VAL A 597 -18.89 -24.20 -15.75
CA VAL A 597 -20.06 -24.09 -16.64
C VAL A 597 -21.29 -23.86 -15.76
N ASN A 598 -21.92 -22.69 -15.92
CA ASN A 598 -23.13 -22.29 -15.19
C ASN A 598 -23.00 -22.49 -13.67
N GLY A 599 -21.99 -21.86 -13.06
CA GLY A 599 -21.65 -22.01 -11.64
C GLY A 599 -20.92 -23.31 -11.27
N HIS A 600 -21.29 -24.45 -11.87
CA HIS A 600 -20.74 -25.75 -11.51
C HIS A 600 -19.35 -26.04 -12.13
N VAL A 601 -18.56 -26.81 -11.38
CA VAL A 601 -17.22 -27.28 -11.74
C VAL A 601 -17.30 -28.71 -12.27
N ILE A 602 -16.86 -28.94 -13.50
CA ILE A 602 -16.98 -30.23 -14.21
C ILE A 602 -15.81 -30.47 -15.14
N GLY A 603 -15.61 -31.72 -15.54
CA GLY A 603 -14.76 -32.07 -16.68
C GLY A 603 -15.37 -31.63 -18.01
N LYS A 604 -14.56 -31.00 -18.87
CA LYS A 604 -14.87 -30.79 -20.28
C LYS A 604 -13.64 -31.06 -21.15
N SER A 605 -13.87 -31.26 -22.44
CA SER A 605 -12.77 -31.28 -23.42
C SER A 605 -11.95 -29.99 -23.33
N ARG A 606 -10.64 -30.16 -23.23
CA ARG A 606 -9.60 -29.13 -23.07
C ARG A 606 -9.77 -27.89 -23.96
N ASP A 607 -10.26 -28.06 -25.18
CA ASP A 607 -10.30 -27.00 -26.19
C ASP A 607 -11.50 -26.05 -26.05
N LYS A 608 -12.40 -26.30 -25.10
CA LYS A 608 -13.59 -25.46 -24.85
C LYS A 608 -13.25 -24.26 -23.95
N ALA A 609 -13.71 -23.07 -24.33
CA ALA A 609 -13.43 -21.82 -23.60
C ALA A 609 -13.90 -21.78 -22.12
N CYS A 610 -14.77 -22.71 -21.68
CA CYS A 610 -15.12 -22.86 -20.28
C CYS A 610 -14.03 -23.53 -19.41
N CYS A 611 -12.99 -24.09 -20.03
CA CYS A 611 -11.81 -24.66 -19.37
C CYS A 611 -10.74 -23.60 -19.05
N GLU A 612 -10.93 -22.34 -19.50
CA GLU A 612 -9.99 -21.25 -19.26
C GLU A 612 -10.22 -20.63 -17.89
N LEU A 613 -9.25 -20.80 -17.01
CA LEU A 613 -9.33 -20.42 -15.60
C LEU A 613 -8.28 -19.36 -15.27
N CYS A 614 -8.74 -18.22 -14.76
CA CYS A 614 -7.94 -17.12 -14.24
C CYS A 614 -7.43 -17.49 -12.84
N VAL A 615 -6.11 -17.43 -12.64
CA VAL A 615 -5.46 -17.75 -11.36
C VAL A 615 -5.22 -16.47 -10.54
N HIS A 616 -5.76 -16.44 -9.33
CA HIS A 616 -5.54 -15.36 -8.35
C HIS A 616 -4.79 -15.89 -7.12
N LEU A 617 -3.58 -15.40 -6.90
CA LEU A 617 -2.75 -15.78 -5.74
C LEU A 617 -3.00 -14.87 -4.55
N GLN A 618 -3.28 -15.47 -3.39
CA GLN A 618 -3.65 -14.79 -2.14
C GLN A 618 -2.45 -14.55 -1.21
N PRO A 619 -2.54 -13.56 -0.29
CA PRO A 619 -1.50 -13.30 0.73
C PRO A 619 -1.08 -14.50 1.56
N ASN A 620 -1.99 -15.47 1.74
CA ASN A 620 -1.85 -16.63 2.62
C ASN A 620 -1.30 -17.90 1.92
N GLY A 621 -0.78 -17.76 0.69
CA GLY A 621 -0.23 -18.84 -0.12
C GLY A 621 -1.27 -19.69 -0.89
N CYS A 622 -2.56 -19.39 -0.76
CA CYS A 622 -3.60 -20.04 -1.56
C CYS A 622 -3.70 -19.47 -2.97
N ALA A 623 -4.22 -20.28 -3.89
CA ALA A 623 -4.77 -19.83 -5.16
C ALA A 623 -6.31 -19.91 -5.12
N ILE A 624 -6.95 -18.97 -5.80
CA ILE A 624 -8.37 -19.03 -6.18
C ILE A 624 -8.42 -19.19 -7.70
N LEU A 625 -9.32 -20.05 -8.20
CA LEU A 625 -9.49 -20.33 -9.62
C LEU A 625 -10.85 -19.77 -10.09
N GLU A 626 -10.83 -18.80 -10.98
CA GLU A 626 -12.01 -18.09 -11.51
C GLU A 626 -12.23 -18.41 -13.00
N SER A 627 -13.48 -18.44 -13.47
CA SER A 627 -13.77 -18.57 -14.91
C SER A 627 -13.31 -17.34 -15.69
N ALA A 628 -12.40 -17.52 -16.66
CA ALA A 628 -11.98 -16.42 -17.54
C ALA A 628 -13.09 -15.95 -18.50
N ARG A 629 -14.12 -16.78 -18.72
CA ARG A 629 -15.32 -16.43 -19.51
C ARG A 629 -16.35 -15.65 -18.69
N ASN A 630 -16.56 -16.05 -17.43
CA ASN A 630 -17.60 -15.50 -16.56
C ASN A 630 -16.99 -15.02 -15.22
N PRO A 631 -16.41 -13.80 -15.16
CA PRO A 631 -15.85 -13.23 -13.92
C PRO A 631 -16.83 -13.28 -12.74
N GLY A 632 -16.31 -13.44 -11.53
CA GLY A 632 -17.08 -13.68 -10.30
C GLY A 632 -17.38 -15.16 -10.01
N HIS A 633 -17.38 -16.05 -11.00
CA HIS A 633 -17.55 -17.49 -10.76
C HIS A 633 -16.22 -18.18 -10.42
N THR A 634 -16.08 -18.63 -9.17
CA THR A 634 -14.89 -19.36 -8.68
C THR A 634 -15.17 -20.83 -8.43
N ILE A 635 -14.17 -21.69 -8.68
CA ILE A 635 -14.19 -23.10 -8.27
C ILE A 635 -14.34 -23.16 -6.74
N THR A 636 -15.47 -23.72 -6.29
CA THR A 636 -15.91 -23.67 -4.89
C THR A 636 -16.50 -25.02 -4.47
N PHE A 637 -16.11 -25.52 -3.30
CA PHE A 637 -16.59 -26.77 -2.72
C PHE A 637 -17.20 -26.55 -1.34
N ASN A 638 -18.18 -27.36 -0.97
CA ASN A 638 -18.72 -27.40 0.39
C ASN A 638 -17.87 -28.29 1.32
N LEU A 639 -18.19 -28.28 2.62
CA LEU A 639 -17.53 -29.12 3.64
C LEU A 639 -17.49 -30.62 3.30
N HIS A 640 -18.49 -31.13 2.55
CA HIS A 640 -18.56 -32.51 2.10
C HIS A 640 -17.76 -32.79 0.80
N GLY A 641 -16.93 -31.85 0.36
CA GLY A 641 -16.10 -31.97 -0.84
C GLY A 641 -16.84 -32.00 -2.17
N LYS A 642 -18.16 -31.74 -2.17
CA LYS A 642 -18.94 -31.60 -3.40
C LYS A 642 -18.86 -30.17 -3.91
N VAL A 643 -18.98 -30.01 -5.23
CA VAL A 643 -19.15 -28.73 -5.92
C VAL A 643 -20.33 -27.96 -5.32
N ALA A 644 -20.21 -26.64 -5.21
CA ALA A 644 -21.32 -25.79 -4.81
C ALA A 644 -22.50 -25.86 -5.80
N ASP A 645 -23.71 -25.82 -5.25
CA ASP A 645 -24.99 -25.88 -5.94
C ASP A 645 -25.95 -24.83 -5.38
N GLU A 646 -26.97 -24.43 -6.15
CA GLU A 646 -27.97 -23.44 -5.73
C GLU A 646 -28.75 -23.86 -4.47
N THR A 647 -28.84 -25.17 -4.21
CA THR A 647 -29.45 -25.73 -2.99
C THR A 647 -28.57 -25.60 -1.73
N THR A 648 -27.27 -25.33 -1.87
CA THR A 648 -26.35 -25.11 -0.74
C THR A 648 -26.26 -23.64 -0.34
N GLY A 649 -26.87 -23.29 0.80
CA GLY A 649 -26.72 -21.96 1.40
C GLY A 649 -25.27 -21.58 1.69
N TYR A 650 -25.00 -20.27 1.72
CA TYR A 650 -23.66 -19.66 1.72
C TYR A 650 -22.70 -20.03 2.88
N ALA A 651 -23.14 -20.80 3.88
CA ALA A 651 -22.31 -21.23 5.01
C ALA A 651 -21.57 -22.54 4.70
N GLY A 652 -20.26 -22.59 4.99
CA GLY A 652 -19.46 -23.81 4.82
C GLY A 652 -18.97 -24.09 3.39
N LEU A 653 -18.76 -23.04 2.59
CA LEU A 653 -18.14 -23.11 1.26
C LEU A 653 -16.66 -22.65 1.29
N SER A 654 -15.81 -23.26 0.47
CA SER A 654 -14.39 -22.97 0.35
C SER A 654 -13.94 -22.86 -1.12
N LYS A 655 -13.27 -21.75 -1.44
CA LYS A 655 -12.74 -21.40 -2.77
C LYS A 655 -11.21 -21.23 -2.80
N GLU A 656 -10.54 -21.53 -1.70
CA GLU A 656 -9.08 -21.40 -1.54
C GLU A 656 -8.38 -22.76 -1.63
N PHE A 657 -7.31 -22.82 -2.43
CA PHE A 657 -6.54 -24.04 -2.66
C PHE A 657 -5.05 -23.83 -2.44
N VAL A 658 -4.44 -24.65 -1.58
CA VAL A 658 -2.98 -24.70 -1.43
C VAL A 658 -2.40 -25.49 -2.60
N VAL A 659 -1.50 -24.88 -3.37
CA VAL A 659 -1.01 -25.44 -4.63
C VAL A 659 0.30 -26.20 -4.43
N HIS A 660 0.22 -27.53 -4.61
CA HIS A 660 1.33 -28.47 -4.46
C HIS A 660 1.84 -28.90 -5.84
N VAL A 661 3.12 -28.62 -6.13
CA VAL A 661 3.76 -29.07 -7.38
C VAL A 661 4.28 -30.50 -7.21
N LYS A 662 4.04 -31.37 -8.20
CA LYS A 662 4.70 -32.69 -8.26
C LYS A 662 6.19 -32.52 -8.63
N GLY A 663 7.00 -33.53 -8.33
CA GLY A 663 8.39 -33.61 -8.80
C GLY A 663 9.43 -32.65 -8.22
N VAL A 664 9.05 -31.76 -7.30
CA VAL A 664 9.96 -30.82 -6.59
C VAL A 664 11.21 -31.50 -5.99
N PHE A 665 11.08 -32.75 -5.56
CA PHE A 665 12.17 -33.55 -4.97
C PHE A 665 12.50 -34.81 -5.81
N HIS A 666 12.45 -34.71 -7.15
CA HIS A 666 13.03 -35.73 -8.02
C HIS A 666 14.56 -35.70 -7.97
N HIS A 667 15.20 -36.83 -8.30
CA HIS A 667 16.65 -36.92 -8.39
C HIS A 667 17.18 -35.99 -9.49
N GLY A 668 18.17 -35.14 -9.16
CA GLY A 668 18.74 -34.15 -10.06
C GLY A 668 17.93 -32.87 -10.24
N ALA A 669 16.82 -32.69 -9.52
CA ALA A 669 16.11 -31.40 -9.49
C ALA A 669 16.97 -30.32 -8.80
N ILE A 670 16.90 -29.09 -9.26
CA ILE A 670 17.52 -27.91 -8.63
C ILE A 670 16.41 -27.06 -8.03
N ILE A 671 16.52 -26.78 -6.74
CA ILE A 671 15.52 -26.02 -5.96
C ILE A 671 16.17 -24.87 -5.16
N LEU A 672 15.36 -23.87 -4.86
CA LEU A 672 15.53 -23.01 -3.69
C LEU A 672 14.73 -23.58 -2.52
N LEU A 673 15.24 -23.40 -1.31
CA LEU A 673 14.50 -23.63 -0.06
C LEU A 673 14.23 -22.26 0.57
N ASN A 674 13.14 -21.61 0.14
CA ASN A 674 12.83 -20.24 0.55
C ASN A 674 12.40 -20.18 2.03
N THR A 675 12.84 -19.14 2.70
CA THR A 675 12.57 -18.85 4.12
C THR A 675 11.66 -17.63 4.27
N SER A 676 11.69 -16.73 3.29
CA SER A 676 10.75 -15.62 3.10
C SER A 676 10.54 -15.38 1.59
N LEU A 677 9.78 -14.34 1.21
CA LEU A 677 9.54 -14.00 -0.20
C LEU A 677 10.82 -13.64 -0.98
N CYS A 678 11.88 -13.21 -0.29
CA CYS A 678 13.15 -12.79 -0.91
C CYS A 678 14.39 -13.53 -0.38
N GLN A 679 14.25 -14.35 0.67
CA GLN A 679 15.35 -15.08 1.29
C GLN A 679 15.22 -16.60 1.11
N ALA A 680 16.36 -17.28 1.13
CA ALA A 680 16.47 -18.72 1.01
C ALA A 680 17.63 -19.29 1.84
N LEU A 681 17.57 -20.59 2.10
CA LEU A 681 18.69 -21.35 2.66
C LEU A 681 19.88 -21.32 1.68
N SER A 682 21.01 -20.81 2.15
CA SER A 682 22.22 -20.56 1.37
C SER A 682 23.45 -21.20 2.02
N LEU A 683 24.41 -21.65 1.21
CA LEU A 683 25.72 -22.09 1.68
C LEU A 683 26.73 -20.94 1.58
N ARG A 684 27.29 -20.54 2.72
CA ARG A 684 28.35 -19.52 2.78
C ARG A 684 29.71 -20.12 2.39
N PRO A 685 30.69 -19.32 1.95
CA PRO A 685 32.03 -19.81 1.57
C PRO A 685 32.84 -20.44 2.72
N ASP A 686 32.46 -20.19 3.97
CA ASP A 686 33.03 -20.79 5.18
C ASP A 686 32.42 -22.17 5.52
N GLY A 687 31.49 -22.68 4.70
CA GLY A 687 30.81 -23.95 4.92
C GLY A 687 29.56 -23.87 5.81
N SER A 688 29.31 -22.73 6.47
CA SER A 688 28.10 -22.53 7.27
C SER A 688 26.86 -22.33 6.39
N CYS A 689 25.71 -22.82 6.85
CA CYS A 689 24.42 -22.61 6.18
C CYS A 689 23.65 -21.46 6.84
N SER A 690 22.89 -20.71 6.04
CA SER A 690 22.12 -19.58 6.52
C SER A 690 20.83 -19.36 5.74
N GLY A 691 19.71 -19.27 6.46
CA GLY A 691 18.38 -18.97 5.93
C GLY A 691 18.13 -17.50 5.59
N ALA A 692 19.11 -16.62 5.83
CA ALA A 692 19.02 -15.19 5.51
C ALA A 692 19.66 -14.84 4.15
N GLY A 693 20.08 -15.84 3.36
CA GLY A 693 20.70 -15.63 2.04
C GLY A 693 19.70 -15.12 1.01
N GLN A 694 20.18 -14.34 0.03
CA GLN A 694 19.37 -13.88 -1.10
C GLN A 694 19.03 -15.05 -2.05
N GLN A 695 17.93 -14.93 -2.80
CA GLN A 695 17.57 -15.87 -3.87
C GLN A 695 18.47 -15.70 -5.10
N GLN A 696 19.70 -16.24 -5.02
CA GLN A 696 20.74 -16.21 -6.04
C GLN A 696 21.28 -17.64 -6.30
N PRO A 697 22.10 -17.89 -7.35
CA PRO A 697 22.66 -19.22 -7.63
C PRO A 697 23.43 -19.87 -6.47
N GLU A 698 23.99 -19.05 -5.58
CA GLU A 698 24.57 -19.44 -4.28
C GLU A 698 23.63 -20.26 -3.38
N SER A 699 22.33 -20.02 -3.49
CA SER A 699 21.28 -20.61 -2.67
C SER A 699 20.58 -21.80 -3.34
N TYR A 700 21.08 -22.23 -4.51
CA TYR A 700 20.50 -23.35 -5.26
C TYR A 700 21.02 -24.69 -4.74
N TRP A 701 20.09 -25.59 -4.46
CA TRP A 701 20.34 -26.94 -3.96
C TRP A 701 19.90 -27.99 -4.99
N LYS A 702 20.80 -28.89 -5.35
CA LYS A 702 20.55 -30.04 -6.21
C LYS A 702 20.12 -31.24 -5.35
N VAL A 703 18.91 -31.73 -5.60
CA VAL A 703 18.27 -32.79 -4.83
C VAL A 703 18.77 -34.17 -5.29
N HIS A 704 19.33 -34.94 -4.36
CA HIS A 704 19.66 -36.34 -4.56
C HIS A 704 18.66 -37.20 -3.79
N LYS A 705 17.62 -37.67 -4.47
CA LYS A 705 16.65 -38.61 -3.89
C LYS A 705 17.32 -39.96 -3.70
N ILE A 706 17.34 -40.46 -2.46
CA ILE A 706 17.86 -41.79 -2.08
C ILE A 706 16.73 -42.81 -1.99
N GLY A 707 15.58 -42.41 -1.42
CA GLY A 707 14.48 -43.34 -1.13
C GLY A 707 13.10 -42.68 -1.16
N SER A 708 12.11 -43.38 -0.60
CA SER A 708 10.75 -42.84 -0.47
C SER A 708 10.71 -41.76 0.61
N GLY A 709 10.75 -40.49 0.19
CA GLY A 709 10.78 -39.34 1.09
C GLY A 709 12.15 -39.02 1.71
N LEU A 710 13.23 -39.71 1.31
CA LEU A 710 14.60 -39.45 1.75
C LEU A 710 15.42 -38.77 0.65
N CYS A 711 16.04 -37.63 0.95
CA CYS A 711 16.86 -36.84 0.03
C CYS A 711 18.12 -36.29 0.70
N MET A 712 19.16 -36.02 -0.10
CA MET A 712 20.26 -35.11 0.23
C MET A 712 20.16 -33.83 -0.61
N PHE A 713 20.82 -32.77 -0.16
CA PHE A 713 20.90 -31.48 -0.85
C PHE A 713 22.36 -31.11 -1.10
N GLU A 714 22.80 -31.16 -2.36
CA GLU A 714 24.13 -30.72 -2.81
C GLU A 714 24.08 -29.23 -3.18
N SER A 715 25.07 -28.43 -2.79
CA SER A 715 25.17 -27.04 -3.25
C SER A 715 25.53 -26.98 -4.74
N VAL A 716 24.76 -26.22 -5.52
CA VAL A 716 25.06 -26.01 -6.95
C VAL A 716 26.31 -25.13 -7.15
N ARG A 717 26.58 -24.20 -6.21
CA ARG A 717 27.81 -23.37 -6.25
C ARG A 717 29.05 -24.18 -5.91
N ASN A 718 28.94 -25.07 -4.93
CA ASN A 718 30.04 -25.85 -4.39
C ASN A 718 29.74 -27.36 -4.56
N PRO A 719 30.00 -27.96 -5.74
CA PRO A 719 29.74 -29.38 -5.97
C PRO A 719 30.42 -30.27 -4.92
N ARG A 720 29.80 -31.41 -4.62
CA ARG A 720 30.17 -32.34 -3.52
C ARG A 720 30.03 -31.81 -2.08
N MET A 721 29.60 -30.56 -1.88
CA MET A 721 29.28 -30.02 -0.56
C MET A 721 27.77 -30.20 -0.28
N TYR A 722 27.43 -30.99 0.73
CA TYR A 722 26.06 -31.37 1.07
C TYR A 722 25.60 -30.73 2.38
N LEU A 723 24.31 -30.42 2.48
CA LEU A 723 23.67 -30.09 3.75
C LEU A 723 23.80 -31.29 4.71
N LYS A 724 24.12 -31.03 5.98
CA LYS A 724 24.44 -32.05 6.99
C LYS A 724 23.99 -31.64 8.39
N ILE A 725 23.58 -32.61 9.21
CA ILE A 725 23.40 -32.47 10.67
C ILE A 725 24.31 -33.48 11.38
N LYS A 726 25.34 -32.99 12.07
CA LYS A 726 26.27 -33.79 12.88
C LYS A 726 26.85 -32.93 14.02
N ASP A 727 27.15 -33.54 15.17
CA ASP A 727 27.86 -32.91 16.30
C ASP A 727 27.22 -31.57 16.78
N ASP A 728 25.88 -31.55 16.91
CA ASP A 728 25.04 -30.37 17.21
C ASP A 728 25.17 -29.16 16.24
N GLN A 729 25.76 -29.39 15.06
CA GLN A 729 25.86 -28.40 13.99
C GLN A 729 24.99 -28.77 12.79
N CYS A 730 24.46 -27.74 12.12
CA CYS A 730 23.84 -27.86 10.81
C CYS A 730 24.59 -26.94 9.84
N ASN A 731 25.23 -27.53 8.83
CA ASN A 731 26.11 -26.82 7.90
C ASN A 731 26.09 -27.49 6.52
N GLY A 732 26.83 -26.94 5.56
CA GLY A 732 26.95 -27.47 4.20
C GLY A 732 28.23 -28.24 3.93
N THR A 733 28.97 -28.69 4.96
CA THR A 733 30.25 -29.40 4.81
C THR A 733 30.10 -30.92 4.75
N GLY A 734 28.90 -31.41 4.42
CA GLY A 734 28.64 -32.83 4.22
C GLY A 734 29.27 -33.37 2.94
N THR A 735 29.65 -34.65 2.97
CA THR A 735 30.31 -35.36 1.86
C THR A 735 29.38 -36.37 1.19
N GLY A 736 28.09 -36.36 1.51
CA GLY A 736 27.13 -37.39 1.09
C GLY A 736 27.13 -38.63 2.00
N ASP A 737 27.53 -38.47 3.27
CA ASP A 737 27.42 -39.51 4.29
C ASP A 737 26.03 -39.53 4.96
N GLU A 738 25.77 -40.49 5.84
CA GLU A 738 24.42 -40.71 6.43
C GLU A 738 23.85 -39.49 7.18
N TYR A 739 24.73 -38.64 7.71
CA TYR A 739 24.40 -37.36 8.33
C TYR A 739 23.88 -36.29 7.34
N CYS A 740 23.98 -36.54 6.03
CA CYS A 740 23.42 -35.73 4.94
C CYS A 740 22.02 -36.20 4.50
N HIS A 741 21.50 -37.30 5.09
CA HIS A 741 20.20 -37.86 4.73
C HIS A 741 19.07 -37.18 5.52
N PHE A 742 18.13 -36.56 4.79
CA PHE A 742 16.95 -35.92 5.38
C PHE A 742 15.65 -36.60 4.96
N ARG A 743 14.72 -36.77 5.90
CA ARG A 743 13.32 -37.09 5.61
C ARG A 743 12.57 -35.81 5.29
N ILE A 744 11.88 -35.80 4.16
CA ILE A 744 11.12 -34.64 3.67
C ILE A 744 9.68 -34.73 4.13
N GLU A 745 9.39 -34.11 5.26
CA GLU A 745 8.03 -33.92 5.73
C GLU A 745 7.36 -32.77 4.96
N LYS A 746 6.05 -32.88 4.74
CA LYS A 746 5.28 -31.90 3.95
C LYS A 746 3.98 -31.55 4.65
N ASN A 747 3.85 -30.31 5.10
CA ASN A 747 2.60 -29.79 5.62
C ASN A 747 1.67 -29.44 4.44
N LEU A 748 0.52 -30.10 4.37
CA LEU A 748 -0.44 -29.90 3.27
C LEU A 748 -1.26 -28.61 3.42
N GLU A 749 -1.52 -28.19 4.66
CA GLU A 749 -2.35 -27.02 4.99
C GLU A 749 -1.59 -25.68 4.79
N THR A 750 -0.26 -25.67 4.99
CA THR A 750 0.61 -24.50 4.75
C THR A 750 1.37 -24.54 3.42
N GLY A 751 1.61 -25.73 2.85
CA GLY A 751 2.49 -25.92 1.70
C GLY A 751 3.99 -25.90 2.03
N SER A 752 4.37 -25.80 3.31
CA SER A 752 5.77 -25.84 3.75
C SER A 752 6.32 -27.26 3.87
N VAL A 753 7.65 -27.38 3.89
CA VAL A 753 8.38 -28.61 4.19
C VAL A 753 9.30 -28.42 5.40
N SER A 754 9.50 -29.50 6.14
CA SER A 754 10.48 -29.61 7.22
C SER A 754 11.47 -30.75 6.89
N LEU A 755 12.72 -30.59 7.33
CA LEU A 755 13.83 -31.49 7.01
C LEU A 755 14.29 -32.21 8.28
N GLU A 756 13.75 -33.39 8.56
CA GLU A 756 14.18 -34.22 9.70
C GLU A 756 15.49 -34.95 9.36
N SER A 757 16.45 -34.98 10.29
CA SER A 757 17.64 -35.83 10.20
C SER A 757 17.26 -37.31 10.31
N VAL A 758 17.72 -38.13 9.36
CA VAL A 758 17.49 -39.60 9.40
C VAL A 758 18.26 -40.24 10.57
N GLN A 759 19.44 -39.71 10.92
CA GLN A 759 20.27 -40.22 12.01
C GLN A 759 19.77 -39.80 13.39
N HIS A 760 19.22 -38.58 13.50
CA HIS A 760 18.74 -38.01 14.75
C HIS A 760 17.25 -37.71 14.64
N LYS A 761 16.41 -38.73 14.83
CA LYS A 761 14.95 -38.62 14.73
C LYS A 761 14.41 -37.50 15.62
N GLY A 762 13.43 -36.75 15.12
CA GLY A 762 12.87 -35.58 15.79
C GLY A 762 13.76 -34.33 15.81
N ILE A 763 14.98 -34.39 15.25
CA ILE A 763 15.86 -33.24 15.05
C ILE A 763 15.74 -32.76 13.59
N TYR A 764 15.53 -31.47 13.42
CA TYR A 764 15.25 -30.80 12.15
C TYR A 764 16.30 -29.75 11.81
N VAL A 765 16.42 -29.40 10.52
CA VAL A 765 17.09 -28.17 10.09
C VAL A 765 16.27 -26.98 10.56
N GLY A 766 16.70 -26.33 11.64
CA GLY A 766 16.11 -25.10 12.16
C GLY A 766 16.92 -23.86 11.82
N LEU A 767 16.26 -22.71 11.87
CA LEU A 767 16.88 -21.40 11.77
C LEU A 767 16.94 -20.74 13.14
N LEU A 768 18.15 -20.39 13.58
CA LEU A 768 18.34 -19.51 14.74
C LEU A 768 17.82 -18.10 14.41
N PRO A 769 17.53 -17.28 15.44
CA PRO A 769 17.13 -15.89 15.25
C PRO A 769 18.08 -15.09 14.35
N ASP A 770 19.38 -15.36 14.35
CA ASP A 770 20.39 -14.69 13.51
C ASP A 770 20.45 -15.19 12.05
N GLY A 771 19.56 -16.12 11.69
CA GLY A 771 19.50 -16.72 10.37
C GLY A 771 20.60 -17.74 10.08
N GLN A 772 21.41 -18.16 11.06
CA GLN A 772 22.25 -19.37 10.94
C GLN A 772 21.39 -20.63 11.09
N THR A 773 21.79 -21.74 10.46
CA THR A 773 21.16 -23.04 10.68
C THR A 773 21.68 -23.71 11.95
N LYS A 774 20.77 -24.25 12.77
CA LYS A 774 21.11 -25.16 13.88
C LYS A 774 20.17 -26.39 13.86
N PRO A 775 20.60 -27.58 14.31
CA PRO A 775 19.68 -28.68 14.59
C PRO A 775 18.72 -28.29 15.73
N VAL A 776 17.40 -28.45 15.53
CA VAL A 776 16.38 -28.11 16.54
C VAL A 776 15.30 -29.19 16.64
N ILE A 777 14.60 -29.28 17.76
CA ILE A 777 13.36 -30.06 17.88
C ILE A 777 12.18 -29.29 17.29
N ASN A 778 11.17 -30.00 16.78
CA ASN A 778 9.94 -29.39 16.29
C ASN A 778 9.04 -28.96 17.45
N THR A 779 9.03 -27.66 17.76
CA THR A 779 8.17 -27.01 18.77
C THR A 779 6.83 -26.50 18.20
N GLY A 780 6.56 -26.71 16.91
CA GLY A 780 5.46 -26.07 16.17
C GLY A 780 5.76 -24.65 15.67
N GLU A 781 6.95 -24.11 15.98
CA GLU A 781 7.42 -22.82 15.47
C GLU A 781 7.72 -22.83 13.96
N ARG A 782 7.73 -21.64 13.35
CA ARG A 782 7.98 -21.49 11.90
C ARG A 782 9.45 -21.58 11.50
N ASN A 783 10.37 -21.69 12.46
CA ASN A 783 11.84 -21.73 12.26
C ASN A 783 12.35 -23.00 11.55
N ILE A 784 11.53 -24.05 11.42
CA ILE A 784 11.83 -25.28 10.67
C ILE A 784 11.12 -25.38 9.30
N PHE A 785 10.36 -24.34 8.90
CA PHE A 785 9.54 -24.38 7.69
C PHE A 785 10.22 -23.71 6.50
N PHE A 786 10.43 -24.49 5.44
CA PHE A 786 10.93 -24.02 4.15
C PHE A 786 9.85 -24.12 3.08
N TYR A 787 9.87 -23.21 2.11
CA TYR A 787 8.96 -23.17 0.97
C TYR A 787 9.77 -23.53 -0.30
N PRO A 788 9.65 -24.76 -0.82
CA PRO A 788 10.54 -25.24 -1.88
C PRO A 788 10.08 -24.74 -3.25
N GLN A 789 10.97 -24.05 -3.96
CA GLN A 789 10.75 -23.52 -5.31
C GLN A 789 11.65 -24.24 -6.31
N VAL A 790 11.08 -24.73 -7.41
CA VAL A 790 11.86 -25.43 -8.46
C VAL A 790 12.48 -24.42 -9.43
N ILE A 791 13.79 -24.52 -9.62
CA ILE A 791 14.55 -23.79 -10.65
C ILE A 791 14.74 -24.67 -11.89
N LYS A 792 14.94 -25.99 -11.70
CA LYS A 792 15.03 -26.97 -12.79
C LYS A 792 14.52 -28.34 -12.31
N PHE A 793 13.63 -28.97 -13.07
CA PHE A 793 13.19 -30.34 -12.76
C PHE A 793 14.29 -31.37 -13.06
N GLY A 794 14.33 -32.43 -12.26
CA GLY A 794 15.19 -33.58 -12.47
C GLY A 794 14.60 -34.56 -13.50
N LEU A 795 15.45 -35.36 -14.13
CA LEU A 795 15.00 -36.42 -15.04
C LEU A 795 14.56 -37.64 -14.22
N GLU A 796 13.35 -38.15 -14.48
CA GLU A 796 12.97 -39.49 -14.02
C GLU A 796 13.75 -40.54 -14.81
N LYS A 797 14.59 -41.31 -14.12
CA LYS A 797 15.12 -42.58 -14.65
C LYS A 797 14.21 -43.72 -14.19
N PRO A 798 13.63 -44.53 -15.09
CA PRO A 798 13.09 -45.82 -14.70
C PRO A 798 14.26 -46.75 -14.30
N MET A 799 14.18 -47.37 -13.13
CA MET A 799 15.00 -48.54 -12.82
C MET A 799 14.19 -49.80 -13.12
N GLY A 800 14.72 -50.66 -13.99
CA GLY A 800 14.36 -52.07 -14.02
C GLY A 800 15.06 -52.84 -12.87
N THR A 801 14.95 -54.16 -12.77
CA THR A 801 14.40 -55.10 -13.76
C THR A 801 14.01 -56.42 -13.08
N SER A 802 12.86 -57.03 -13.42
CA SER A 802 12.72 -58.51 -13.47
C SER A 802 11.42 -58.96 -14.15
N ALA A 803 11.53 -60.11 -14.84
CA ALA A 803 10.53 -61.04 -15.39
C ALA A 803 9.00 -60.77 -15.28
N ALA A 804 8.31 -60.97 -16.41
CA ALA A 804 6.96 -61.55 -16.46
C ALA A 804 7.05 -63.09 -16.61
N PRO A 805 5.96 -63.86 -16.37
CA PRO A 805 5.11 -64.22 -17.52
C PRO A 805 3.59 -64.41 -17.26
N ASN A 806 2.80 -64.00 -18.26
CA ASN A 806 1.57 -64.58 -18.85
C ASN A 806 0.34 -65.11 -18.05
N GLN A 807 -0.82 -64.96 -18.73
CA GLN A 807 -2.12 -65.69 -18.61
C GLN A 807 -3.00 -65.38 -17.36
N GLU A 808 -4.35 -65.42 -17.42
CA GLU A 808 -5.30 -65.77 -18.51
C GLU A 808 -6.66 -65.00 -18.46
N LYS A 809 -7.67 -65.41 -19.26
CA LYS A 809 -8.98 -64.73 -19.49
C LYS A 809 -10.18 -65.33 -18.73
N LYS A 810 -11.20 -64.50 -18.44
CA LYS A 810 -12.68 -64.66 -18.65
C LYS A 810 -13.40 -63.41 -18.07
N ASP A 811 -14.43 -62.79 -18.65
CA ASP A 811 -15.79 -63.23 -19.07
C ASP A 811 -16.66 -63.62 -17.86
N PHE A 812 -17.93 -63.21 -17.63
CA PHE A 812 -19.04 -62.81 -18.54
C PHE A 812 -19.92 -61.63 -17.98
N SER A 813 -21.21 -61.52 -18.39
CA SER A 813 -22.11 -60.34 -18.28
C SER A 813 -23.40 -60.51 -17.43
N GLU A 814 -24.14 -59.40 -17.20
CA GLU A 814 -25.62 -59.29 -17.00
C GLU A 814 -26.29 -60.00 -15.78
N SER A 815 -27.58 -59.78 -15.44
CA SER A 815 -28.38 -58.54 -15.30
C SER A 815 -29.68 -58.77 -14.46
N GLN A 816 -30.42 -57.69 -14.12
CA GLN A 816 -31.86 -57.61 -13.72
C GLN A 816 -32.42 -58.15 -12.37
N LEU A 817 -33.01 -57.20 -11.60
CA LEU A 817 -34.35 -57.18 -10.93
C LEU A 817 -34.85 -58.21 -9.87
N LYS A 818 -35.09 -57.68 -8.63
CA LYS A 818 -36.32 -57.67 -7.75
C LYS A 818 -37.46 -58.73 -7.96
N PRO A 819 -38.25 -59.16 -6.92
CA PRO A 819 -38.89 -58.29 -5.89
C PRO A 819 -39.33 -58.87 -4.48
N ALA A 820 -39.86 -58.00 -3.58
CA ALA A 820 -40.93 -58.23 -2.54
C ALA A 820 -40.67 -59.20 -1.32
N LYS A 821 -41.41 -59.22 -0.17
CA LYS A 821 -42.33 -58.31 0.60
C LYS A 821 -42.61 -58.88 2.04
N ALA A 822 -42.84 -58.03 3.07
CA ALA A 822 -43.68 -58.19 4.32
C ALA A 822 -43.22 -57.16 5.39
N GLN A 823 -44.02 -56.24 5.98
CA GLN A 823 -45.19 -56.27 6.89
C GLN A 823 -44.84 -56.59 8.37
N LYS A 824 -45.00 -55.72 9.38
CA LYS A 824 -46.08 -54.83 9.93
C LYS A 824 -46.85 -55.47 11.11
N PRO A 825 -47.28 -54.69 12.13
CA PRO A 825 -48.68 -54.19 12.20
C PRO A 825 -49.00 -52.66 12.07
N ILE A 826 -49.06 -51.89 13.17
CA ILE A 826 -50.11 -50.87 13.53
C ILE A 826 -49.48 -49.50 13.98
N SER A 827 -50.14 -48.31 14.10
CA SER A 827 -51.52 -47.95 14.51
C SER A 827 -52.20 -46.72 13.83
N GLN A 828 -53.43 -46.46 14.30
CA GLN A 828 -54.37 -45.29 14.28
C GLN A 828 -53.83 -43.99 14.96
N SER A 829 -54.38 -42.75 14.87
CA SER A 829 -55.36 -41.95 14.06
C SER A 829 -55.68 -40.65 14.88
N SER A 830 -56.23 -39.48 14.47
CA SER A 830 -56.84 -38.94 13.23
C SER A 830 -57.01 -37.38 13.25
N LEU A 831 -56.79 -36.73 12.09
CA LEU A 831 -57.51 -35.56 11.46
C LEU A 831 -57.88 -34.23 12.19
N THR A 832 -57.30 -33.12 11.67
CA THR A 832 -57.85 -31.77 11.30
C THR A 832 -58.85 -30.96 12.18
N PHE A 833 -58.52 -29.68 12.47
CA PHE A 833 -59.16 -28.46 11.87
C PHE A 833 -58.39 -27.15 12.23
N SER A 834 -58.93 -25.96 11.93
CA SER A 834 -58.22 -24.65 11.83
C SER A 834 -58.81 -23.50 12.73
N PRO A 835 -58.66 -22.16 12.48
CA PRO A 835 -58.06 -21.25 13.48
C PRO A 835 -58.97 -20.13 14.06
N SER A 836 -58.49 -19.39 15.07
CA SER A 836 -59.20 -18.24 15.68
C SER A 836 -58.26 -17.15 16.29
N LYS A 837 -58.82 -16.11 16.92
CA LYS A 837 -58.25 -14.74 17.08
C LYS A 837 -57.83 -14.30 18.50
N GLU A 838 -57.02 -13.22 18.50
CA GLU A 838 -56.99 -12.03 19.39
C GLU A 838 -57.74 -12.03 20.75
N MET A 839 -57.07 -11.59 21.82
CA MET A 839 -57.66 -10.74 22.88
C MET A 839 -56.58 -9.90 23.62
N GLN A 840 -56.98 -8.98 24.51
CA GLN A 840 -56.21 -7.77 24.88
C GLN A 840 -55.66 -7.72 26.34
N ASN A 841 -54.53 -7.01 26.50
CA ASN A 841 -54.09 -6.06 27.57
C ASN A 841 -54.90 -5.92 28.89
N PRO A 842 -54.25 -5.62 30.06
CA PRO A 842 -53.79 -4.23 30.31
C PRO A 842 -52.58 -3.97 31.28
N GLN A 843 -51.97 -2.77 31.10
CA GLN A 843 -51.24 -1.90 32.08
C GLN A 843 -50.01 -2.45 32.85
N GLY A 844 -48.95 -1.66 33.13
CA GLY A 844 -48.62 -0.28 32.75
C GLY A 844 -47.29 0.22 33.37
N GLY A 845 -46.61 1.19 32.74
CA GLY A 845 -45.35 1.79 33.22
C GLY A 845 -44.62 2.61 32.13
N GLU A 846 -44.04 3.76 32.48
CA GLU A 846 -43.67 4.88 31.56
C GLU A 846 -42.28 5.47 31.90
N CYS A 847 -41.52 6.20 31.08
CA CYS A 847 -41.55 6.61 29.65
C CYS A 847 -40.10 7.13 29.27
N PRO A 848 -39.79 7.89 28.19
CA PRO A 848 -40.57 8.37 27.02
C PRO A 848 -39.97 8.04 25.62
N LEU A 849 -40.67 8.45 24.56
CA LEU A 849 -40.23 8.39 23.14
C LEU A 849 -40.19 9.80 22.50
N PRO A 850 -39.33 10.05 21.49
CA PRO A 850 -39.40 11.25 20.63
C PRO A 850 -40.49 11.11 19.54
N SER A 851 -41.11 12.23 19.15
CA SER A 851 -42.34 12.24 18.35
C SER A 851 -42.16 12.30 16.82
N HIS A 852 -43.21 11.91 16.08
CA HIS A 852 -43.38 12.21 14.65
C HIS A 852 -43.96 13.61 14.42
N ASP A 853 -43.67 14.23 13.27
CA ASP A 853 -44.21 15.53 12.85
C ASP A 853 -45.18 15.39 11.67
N GLU A 854 -46.23 16.20 11.70
CA GLU A 854 -47.39 16.10 10.80
C GLU A 854 -47.56 17.40 10.01
N TRP A 855 -47.74 17.25 8.71
CA TRP A 855 -47.74 18.34 7.74
C TRP A 855 -48.99 18.27 6.87
N ARG A 856 -49.44 19.44 6.42
CA ARG A 856 -50.44 19.59 5.36
C ARG A 856 -49.75 19.98 4.08
N VAL A 857 -50.04 19.28 2.99
CA VAL A 857 -49.67 19.65 1.62
C VAL A 857 -50.94 20.15 0.95
N SER A 858 -50.92 21.36 0.40
CA SER A 858 -52.02 21.90 -0.40
C SER A 858 -51.52 22.19 -1.81
N MET A 859 -52.22 21.69 -2.84
CA MET A 859 -51.80 21.75 -4.25
C MET A 859 -52.88 22.35 -5.13
N LEU A 860 -52.59 23.50 -5.75
CA LEU A 860 -53.50 24.19 -6.67
C LEU A 860 -53.24 23.74 -8.11
N THR A 861 -54.19 23.02 -8.68
CA THR A 861 -54.21 22.67 -10.11
C THR A 861 -54.76 23.85 -10.92
N GLY A 862 -54.16 24.11 -12.08
CA GLY A 862 -54.52 25.19 -13.00
C GLY A 862 -55.55 24.78 -14.05
N ASN A 863 -55.32 25.15 -15.31
CA ASN A 863 -56.33 24.96 -16.38
C ASN A 863 -56.42 23.53 -16.92
N ALA A 864 -55.47 22.65 -16.62
CA ALA A 864 -55.44 21.24 -17.01
C ALA A 864 -55.17 20.38 -15.77
N GLY A 865 -55.91 19.27 -15.62
CA GLY A 865 -55.92 18.38 -14.46
C GLY A 865 -55.53 16.94 -14.83
N THR A 866 -55.24 16.09 -13.83
CA THR A 866 -54.72 14.73 -14.08
C THR A 866 -55.40 13.65 -13.24
N GLU A 867 -55.61 12.49 -13.85
CA GLU A 867 -56.10 11.26 -13.19
C GLU A 867 -54.97 10.30 -12.77
N ALA A 868 -53.71 10.62 -13.10
CA ALA A 868 -52.56 9.80 -12.72
C ALA A 868 -52.19 10.01 -11.23
N ASN A 869 -51.69 8.98 -10.56
CA ASN A 869 -51.24 9.10 -9.18
C ASN A 869 -50.06 10.08 -9.11
N ILE A 870 -50.02 10.92 -8.08
CA ILE A 870 -48.93 11.88 -7.87
C ILE A 870 -48.03 11.40 -6.74
N ALA A 871 -46.73 11.29 -7.03
CA ALA A 871 -45.68 11.00 -6.06
C ALA A 871 -44.95 12.29 -5.67
N LEU A 872 -44.92 12.57 -4.36
CA LEU A 872 -44.21 13.70 -3.78
C LEU A 872 -42.94 13.22 -3.05
N TRP A 873 -41.83 13.94 -3.27
CA TRP A 873 -40.62 13.84 -2.46
C TRP A 873 -40.29 15.19 -1.84
N VAL A 874 -39.91 15.20 -0.56
CA VAL A 874 -39.58 16.39 0.21
C VAL A 874 -38.14 16.30 0.69
N TYR A 875 -37.31 17.29 0.37
CA TYR A 875 -35.87 17.31 0.61
C TYR A 875 -35.51 18.32 1.69
N GLY A 876 -34.80 17.87 2.73
CA GLY A 876 -34.26 18.71 3.79
C GLY A 876 -32.79 18.45 4.10
N ASP A 877 -32.18 19.33 4.89
CA ASP A 877 -30.73 19.31 5.18
C ASP A 877 -30.24 18.07 5.96
N ARG A 878 -31.15 17.23 6.48
CA ARG A 878 -30.86 15.96 7.15
C ARG A 878 -31.40 14.72 6.43
N GLY A 879 -32.06 14.85 5.28
CA GLY A 879 -32.56 13.70 4.52
C GLY A 879 -33.70 14.00 3.56
N VAL A 880 -34.32 12.93 3.04
CA VAL A 880 -35.42 12.99 2.07
C VAL A 880 -36.61 12.17 2.59
N ALA A 881 -37.82 12.67 2.39
CA ALA A 881 -39.07 11.95 2.65
C ALA A 881 -39.84 11.76 1.35
N GLY A 882 -39.91 10.53 0.85
CA GLY A 882 -40.63 10.15 -0.37
C GLY A 882 -40.27 8.72 -0.81
N PRO A 883 -40.99 8.16 -1.80
CA PRO A 883 -42.19 8.73 -2.43
C PRO A 883 -43.39 8.74 -1.46
N ILE A 884 -44.13 9.85 -1.43
CA ILE A 884 -45.42 9.97 -0.77
C ILE A 884 -46.48 9.98 -1.89
N THR A 885 -47.21 8.88 -2.07
CA THR A 885 -48.32 8.79 -3.03
C THR A 885 -49.52 9.58 -2.52
N LEU A 886 -49.95 10.60 -3.26
CA LEU A 886 -51.13 11.40 -2.98
C LEU A 886 -52.33 10.80 -3.73
N GLY A 887 -53.40 10.45 -3.01
CA GLY A 887 -54.72 10.14 -3.59
C GLY A 887 -55.31 8.73 -3.41
N LYS A 888 -54.65 7.80 -2.70
CA LYS A 888 -54.98 6.36 -2.80
C LYS A 888 -56.32 5.89 -2.18
N ASP A 889 -56.91 6.64 -1.25
CA ASP A 889 -58.01 6.16 -0.39
C ASP A 889 -59.38 6.87 -0.56
N ASN A 890 -59.51 7.86 -1.46
CA ASN A 890 -60.74 8.66 -1.59
C ASN A 890 -61.47 8.48 -2.93
N ARG A 891 -62.77 8.17 -2.88
CA ARG A 891 -63.67 8.12 -4.05
C ARG A 891 -64.09 9.51 -4.54
N LYS A 892 -63.12 10.40 -4.79
CA LYS A 892 -63.33 11.75 -5.34
C LYS A 892 -62.35 11.98 -6.48
N GLN A 893 -62.76 12.74 -7.48
CA GLN A 893 -61.84 13.28 -8.48
C GLN A 893 -60.94 14.31 -7.79
N LEU A 894 -59.64 14.02 -7.76
CA LEU A 894 -58.58 14.90 -7.26
C LEU A 894 -57.88 15.56 -8.45
N PHE A 895 -57.19 16.66 -8.23
CA PHE A 895 -56.39 17.37 -9.23
C PHE A 895 -57.19 17.78 -10.48
N LEU A 896 -58.46 18.12 -10.28
CA LEU A 896 -59.32 18.70 -11.31
C LEU A 896 -58.86 20.13 -11.67
N PRO A 897 -59.16 20.63 -12.89
CA PRO A 897 -58.86 22.00 -13.28
C PRO A 897 -59.40 23.03 -12.27
N ARG A 898 -58.53 23.92 -11.79
CA ARG A 898 -58.80 25.00 -10.83
C ARG A 898 -59.18 24.54 -9.41
N GLN A 899 -58.94 23.27 -9.07
CA GLN A 899 -59.12 22.73 -7.72
C GLN A 899 -57.85 22.90 -6.87
N GLU A 900 -58.00 23.20 -5.57
CA GLU A 900 -56.94 23.11 -4.58
C GLU A 900 -57.19 21.90 -3.67
N ASP A 901 -56.32 20.89 -3.75
CA ASP A 901 -56.44 19.63 -3.02
C ASP A 901 -55.51 19.61 -1.80
N GLU A 902 -56.03 19.23 -0.64
CA GLU A 902 -55.29 19.15 0.62
C GLU A 902 -55.07 17.72 1.12
N PHE A 903 -53.83 17.41 1.49
CA PHE A 903 -53.39 16.11 1.98
C PHE A 903 -52.67 16.26 3.33
N GLN A 904 -52.95 15.38 4.29
CA GLN A 904 -52.18 15.31 5.54
C GLN A 904 -51.14 14.19 5.44
N VAL A 905 -49.88 14.54 5.67
CA VAL A 905 -48.71 13.65 5.47
C VAL A 905 -47.80 13.69 6.69
N LYS A 906 -47.24 12.53 7.07
CA LYS A 906 -46.32 12.43 8.21
C LYS A 906 -44.88 12.43 7.70
N ILE A 907 -44.16 13.52 7.98
CA ILE A 907 -42.80 13.72 7.50
C ILE A 907 -41.86 13.48 8.68
N LYS A 908 -40.92 12.53 8.54
CA LYS A 908 -39.86 12.31 9.54
C LYS A 908 -38.98 13.57 9.62
N ASN A 909 -38.29 13.79 10.74
CA ASN A 909 -37.44 14.98 10.90
C ASN A 909 -36.23 14.96 9.93
N ILE A 910 -36.44 15.55 8.75
CA ILE A 910 -35.45 15.77 7.68
C ILE A 910 -34.77 17.14 7.80
N GLY A 911 -34.96 17.86 8.90
CA GLY A 911 -34.40 19.19 9.14
C GLY A 911 -35.03 20.29 8.29
N ASN A 912 -34.21 21.22 7.80
CA ASN A 912 -34.70 22.35 7.00
C ASN A 912 -35.02 21.92 5.56
N ILE A 913 -36.31 21.84 5.23
CA ILE A 913 -36.79 21.59 3.87
C ILE A 913 -36.32 22.72 2.93
N TYR A 914 -35.75 22.37 1.78
CA TYR A 914 -35.24 23.32 0.78
C TYR A 914 -35.72 23.07 -0.66
N LYS A 915 -36.14 21.86 -1.02
CA LYS A 915 -36.84 21.58 -2.29
C LYS A 915 -37.90 20.51 -2.12
N ILE A 916 -38.84 20.48 -3.06
CA ILE A 916 -39.73 19.33 -3.29
C ILE A 916 -39.59 18.87 -4.74
N ARG A 917 -39.97 17.63 -5.00
CA ARG A 917 -40.13 17.05 -6.33
C ARG A 917 -41.49 16.40 -6.45
N ILE A 918 -42.12 16.58 -7.60
CA ILE A 918 -43.44 16.02 -7.91
C ILE A 918 -43.30 15.27 -9.23
N GLY A 919 -43.81 14.04 -9.28
CA GLY A 919 -43.84 13.21 -10.49
C GLY A 919 -45.12 12.39 -10.60
N LEU A 920 -45.45 11.98 -11.82
CA LEU A 920 -46.63 11.15 -12.12
C LEU A 920 -46.26 9.65 -12.10
N ASP A 921 -47.10 8.84 -11.48
CA ASP A 921 -46.88 7.41 -11.20
C ASP A 921 -48.03 6.55 -11.76
N GLY A 922 -47.81 5.91 -12.92
CA GLY A 922 -48.81 5.11 -13.63
C GLY A 922 -48.37 4.66 -15.03
N LEU A 923 -49.16 3.77 -15.66
CA LEU A 923 -48.96 3.42 -17.07
C LEU A 923 -49.31 4.60 -17.99
N GLN A 924 -48.63 4.66 -19.13
CA GLN A 924 -48.75 5.74 -20.11
C GLN A 924 -50.10 5.70 -20.85
N ASN A 925 -50.96 6.68 -20.57
CA ASN A 925 -51.92 7.20 -21.53
C ASN A 925 -51.31 8.47 -22.14
N GLU A 926 -51.36 8.63 -23.47
CA GLU A 926 -50.55 9.62 -24.20
C GLU A 926 -51.00 11.10 -24.05
N HIS A 927 -51.96 11.39 -23.15
CA HIS A 927 -52.67 12.68 -23.08
C HIS A 927 -52.82 13.26 -21.66
N SER A 928 -52.00 12.84 -20.68
CA SER A 928 -52.02 13.40 -19.32
C SER A 928 -51.24 14.73 -19.22
N GLU A 929 -51.86 15.83 -19.64
CA GLU A 929 -51.37 17.20 -19.40
C GLU A 929 -51.80 17.72 -18.01
N TRP A 930 -50.88 18.22 -17.19
CA TRP A 930 -51.20 18.81 -15.89
C TRP A 930 -50.53 20.18 -15.70
N ASN A 931 -51.31 21.20 -15.34
CA ASN A 931 -50.78 22.53 -15.03
C ASN A 931 -50.81 22.74 -13.51
N LEU A 932 -49.65 22.92 -12.88
CA LEU A 932 -49.50 23.13 -11.43
C LEU A 932 -49.23 24.61 -11.14
N GLN A 933 -50.11 25.25 -10.34
CA GLN A 933 -50.07 26.69 -10.06
C GLN A 933 -49.57 27.08 -8.67
N ARG A 934 -49.66 26.18 -7.68
CA ARG A 934 -49.08 26.40 -6.36
C ARG A 934 -48.92 25.08 -5.60
N VAL A 935 -47.85 24.97 -4.81
CA VAL A 935 -47.77 23.98 -3.72
C VAL A 935 -47.37 24.67 -2.43
N THR A 936 -48.03 24.33 -1.33
CA THR A 936 -47.65 24.79 0.02
C THR A 936 -47.56 23.63 0.99
N LEU A 937 -46.54 23.66 1.86
CA LEU A 937 -46.35 22.70 2.96
C LEU A 937 -46.49 23.43 4.29
N GLN A 938 -47.58 23.21 5.02
CA GLN A 938 -47.81 23.79 6.35
C GLN A 938 -47.56 22.76 7.46
N HIS A 939 -46.69 23.08 8.41
CA HIS A 939 -46.49 22.25 9.60
C HIS A 939 -47.66 22.42 10.57
N LEU A 940 -48.35 21.32 10.92
CA LEU A 940 -49.63 21.40 11.66
C LEU A 940 -49.45 21.92 13.10
N LYS A 941 -48.34 21.59 13.76
CA LYS A 941 -48.02 22.04 15.13
C LYS A 941 -47.60 23.51 15.17
N SER A 942 -46.60 23.91 14.37
CA SER A 942 -45.99 25.26 14.46
C SER A 942 -46.53 26.31 13.49
N LYS A 943 -47.51 25.95 12.64
CA LYS A 943 -48.16 26.80 11.62
C LYS A 943 -47.24 27.45 10.58
N ARG A 944 -45.94 27.13 10.57
CA ARG A 944 -45.00 27.53 9.51
C ARG A 944 -45.46 26.96 8.17
N THR A 945 -45.72 27.83 7.20
CA THR A 945 -46.04 27.46 5.82
C THR A 945 -44.82 27.70 4.93
N LEU A 946 -44.43 26.67 4.18
CA LEU A 946 -43.42 26.72 3.14
C LEU A 946 -44.11 26.91 1.79
N ASN A 947 -43.67 27.90 1.00
CA ASN A 947 -44.25 28.19 -0.30
C ASN A 947 -43.35 27.69 -1.43
N PHE A 948 -43.96 27.02 -2.40
CA PHE A 948 -43.32 26.59 -3.65
C PHE A 948 -44.15 27.20 -4.80
N PRO A 949 -43.76 28.39 -5.29
CA PRO A 949 -44.49 29.08 -6.36
C PRO A 949 -44.26 28.37 -7.70
N THR A 950 -45.32 28.16 -8.47
CA THR A 950 -45.25 27.44 -9.76
C THR A 950 -46.14 28.11 -10.81
N ASN A 951 -45.83 27.87 -12.08
CA ASN A 951 -46.79 27.99 -13.19
C ASN A 951 -46.38 27.01 -14.28
N THR A 952 -46.15 25.77 -13.85
CA THR A 952 -45.37 24.78 -14.59
C THR A 952 -46.32 23.76 -15.20
N TRP A 953 -46.06 23.42 -16.47
CA TRP A 953 -46.77 22.35 -17.16
C TRP A 953 -45.97 21.06 -17.03
N LEU A 954 -46.61 20.01 -16.52
CA LEU A 954 -46.14 18.64 -16.54
C LEU A 954 -46.81 17.96 -17.73
N SER A 955 -46.03 17.73 -18.79
CA SER A 955 -46.49 17.43 -20.16
C SER A 955 -47.29 18.57 -20.83
N LYS A 956 -47.00 18.79 -22.12
CA LYS A 956 -47.75 19.68 -23.04
C LYS A 956 -47.48 19.42 -24.53
N ASN A 957 -46.36 18.78 -24.86
CA ASN A 957 -46.03 18.32 -26.21
C ASN A 957 -45.66 16.82 -26.14
N CYS A 958 -45.89 16.04 -27.21
CA CYS A 958 -45.54 14.62 -27.23
C CYS A 958 -44.02 14.31 -27.21
N ASP A 959 -43.19 15.33 -27.48
CA ASP A 959 -41.73 15.26 -27.47
C ASP A 959 -41.10 15.54 -26.08
N ASP A 960 -41.76 16.28 -25.19
CA ASP A 960 -41.24 16.67 -23.87
C ASP A 960 -41.66 15.66 -22.79
N ARG A 961 -40.97 14.51 -22.71
CA ARG A 961 -41.33 13.39 -21.81
C ARG A 961 -40.87 13.56 -20.36
N GLU A 962 -40.88 14.80 -19.87
CA GLU A 962 -40.51 15.22 -18.51
C GLU A 962 -41.73 15.15 -17.55
N PHE A 963 -42.12 13.95 -17.13
CA PHE A 963 -43.24 13.72 -16.20
C PHE A 963 -42.94 14.10 -14.73
N LEU A 964 -41.96 14.98 -14.50
CA LEU A 964 -41.33 15.20 -13.19
C LEU A 964 -40.72 16.61 -13.09
N CYS A 965 -41.11 17.36 -12.06
CA CYS A 965 -40.59 18.70 -11.78
C CYS A 965 -39.96 18.81 -10.38
N GLU A 966 -38.98 19.70 -10.24
CA GLU A 966 -38.38 20.08 -8.96
C GLU A 966 -38.65 21.55 -8.65
N LEU A 967 -38.96 21.85 -7.40
CA LEU A 967 -39.39 23.18 -6.95
C LEU A 967 -38.58 23.58 -5.71
N PRO A 968 -37.83 24.71 -5.74
CA PRO A 968 -37.13 25.21 -4.57
C PRO A 968 -38.11 25.91 -3.61
N VAL A 969 -37.80 25.88 -2.31
CA VAL A 969 -38.60 26.61 -1.31
C VAL A 969 -38.35 28.12 -1.40
N VAL A 970 -39.40 28.91 -1.25
CA VAL A 970 -39.31 30.38 -1.17
C VAL A 970 -39.80 30.85 0.20
N GLU A 971 -38.86 31.22 1.07
CA GLU A 971 -39.10 31.89 2.35
C GLU A 971 -38.46 33.29 2.32
N ALA A 972 -39.17 34.29 2.84
CA ALA A 972 -38.67 35.67 2.91
C ALA A 972 -37.38 35.74 3.75
N GLY A 973 -36.36 36.42 3.22
CA GLY A 973 -35.07 36.62 3.90
C GLY A 973 -34.11 35.43 3.88
N LYS A 974 -34.35 34.38 3.07
CA LYS A 974 -33.44 33.23 2.90
C LYS A 974 -32.99 33.05 1.45
N PRO A 975 -31.78 32.51 1.21
CA PRO A 975 -31.31 32.22 -0.14
C PRO A 975 -32.12 31.05 -0.74
N VAL A 976 -32.76 31.30 -1.88
CA VAL A 976 -33.41 30.28 -2.71
C VAL A 976 -32.33 29.58 -3.55
N TYR A 977 -32.40 28.26 -3.69
CA TYR A 977 -31.51 27.53 -4.59
C TYR A 977 -32.03 27.58 -6.03
N PRO A 978 -31.21 27.96 -7.03
CA PRO A 978 -31.65 28.05 -8.41
C PRO A 978 -31.93 26.66 -9.00
N ILE A 979 -32.76 26.63 -10.05
CA ILE A 979 -32.82 25.50 -10.98
C ILE A 979 -31.62 25.62 -11.91
N VAL A 980 -30.87 24.53 -12.08
CA VAL A 980 -29.60 24.50 -12.80
C VAL A 980 -29.66 23.44 -13.89
N VAL A 981 -29.19 23.80 -15.08
CA VAL A 981 -29.04 22.89 -16.22
C VAL A 981 -27.69 22.16 -16.11
N TYR A 982 -27.74 20.83 -16.11
CA TYR A 982 -26.57 19.96 -16.15
C TYR A 982 -26.45 19.36 -17.55
N HIS A 983 -25.39 19.72 -18.29
CA HIS A 983 -25.10 19.10 -19.58
C HIS A 983 -24.40 17.76 -19.35
N VAL A 984 -25.01 16.67 -19.84
CA VAL A 984 -24.53 15.29 -19.65
C VAL A 984 -24.00 14.75 -20.97
N TYR A 985 -22.75 14.28 -21.00
CA TYR A 985 -22.11 13.66 -22.15
C TYR A 985 -21.83 12.19 -21.84
N VAL A 986 -22.51 11.28 -22.54
CA VAL A 986 -22.34 9.84 -22.40
C VAL A 986 -21.46 9.31 -23.53
N TYR A 987 -20.41 8.56 -23.20
CA TYR A 987 -19.45 7.97 -24.14
C TYR A 987 -19.72 6.48 -24.30
N THR A 988 -20.07 6.04 -25.51
CA THR A 988 -20.19 4.62 -25.85
C THR A 988 -18.83 4.08 -26.31
N GLY A 989 -18.49 2.84 -25.94
CA GLY A 989 -17.21 2.21 -26.30
C GLY A 989 -17.00 2.04 -27.81
N ASP A 990 -15.74 1.91 -28.23
CA ASP A 990 -15.33 1.68 -29.63
C ASP A 990 -14.85 0.23 -29.86
N PHE A 991 -15.69 -0.73 -29.48
CA PHE A 991 -15.47 -2.16 -29.74
C PHE A 991 -16.65 -2.73 -30.53
N GLU A 992 -16.58 -3.98 -30.98
CA GLU A 992 -17.71 -4.59 -31.69
C GLU A 992 -18.88 -4.85 -30.73
N GLN A 993 -20.11 -4.63 -31.22
CA GLN A 993 -21.38 -4.85 -30.50
C GLN A 993 -21.55 -4.03 -29.19
N THR A 994 -20.92 -2.86 -29.08
CA THR A 994 -21.03 -1.97 -27.90
C THR A 994 -22.25 -1.06 -27.88
N ASP A 995 -23.02 -1.04 -28.97
CA ASP A 995 -24.13 -0.14 -29.27
C ASP A 995 -25.48 -0.59 -28.68
N THR A 996 -26.41 0.36 -28.49
CA THR A 996 -27.79 0.07 -28.04
C THR A 996 -28.83 1.04 -28.60
N ASP A 997 -30.04 0.52 -28.78
CA ASP A 997 -31.30 1.21 -29.08
C ASP A 997 -32.27 1.24 -27.87
N TYR A 998 -31.94 0.59 -26.76
CA TYR A 998 -32.75 0.54 -25.54
C TYR A 998 -32.73 1.85 -24.74
N ALA A 999 -33.81 2.08 -23.98
CA ALA A 999 -33.95 3.25 -23.13
C ALA A 999 -32.88 3.30 -22.02
N VAL A 1000 -32.14 4.41 -21.97
CA VAL A 1000 -31.12 4.71 -20.96
C VAL A 1000 -31.60 5.85 -20.06
N TYR A 1001 -31.48 5.68 -18.75
CA TYR A 1001 -31.91 6.63 -17.74
C TYR A 1001 -30.76 7.03 -16.83
N LEU A 1002 -30.83 8.24 -16.29
CA LEU A 1002 -29.79 8.87 -15.48
C LEU A 1002 -30.39 9.53 -14.24
N CYS A 1003 -29.78 9.32 -13.07
CA CYS A 1003 -30.05 10.13 -11.87
C CYS A 1003 -28.74 10.70 -11.32
N ILE A 1004 -28.63 12.03 -11.25
CA ILE A 1004 -27.46 12.75 -10.74
C ILE A 1004 -27.67 12.99 -9.25
N TYR A 1005 -26.68 12.68 -8.41
CA TYR A 1005 -26.70 12.92 -6.97
C TYR A 1005 -25.63 13.93 -6.58
N GLY A 1006 -25.96 14.87 -5.71
CA GLY A 1006 -25.04 15.81 -5.09
C GLY A 1006 -25.34 16.06 -3.61
N LYS A 1007 -24.57 16.96 -2.99
CA LYS A 1007 -24.71 17.30 -1.57
C LYS A 1007 -26.12 17.80 -1.16
N ARG A 1008 -26.93 18.29 -2.11
CA ARG A 1008 -28.30 18.79 -1.92
C ARG A 1008 -29.36 17.86 -2.55
N GLY A 1009 -29.16 16.56 -2.43
CA GLY A 1009 -30.07 15.53 -2.96
C GLY A 1009 -29.77 15.16 -4.40
N ASP A 1010 -30.76 14.60 -5.09
CA ASP A 1010 -30.63 14.05 -6.44
C ASP A 1010 -31.47 14.79 -7.49
N SER A 1011 -31.33 14.46 -8.78
CA SER A 1011 -32.10 15.02 -9.91
C SER A 1011 -33.39 14.24 -10.24
N GLY A 1012 -33.54 13.04 -9.68
CA GLY A 1012 -34.51 12.05 -10.15
C GLY A 1012 -34.01 11.30 -11.37
N LEU A 1013 -34.65 10.15 -11.64
CA LEU A 1013 -34.32 9.28 -12.76
C LEU A 1013 -34.93 9.87 -14.04
N ARG A 1014 -34.11 10.58 -14.83
CA ARG A 1014 -34.47 11.19 -16.11
C ARG A 1014 -34.20 10.23 -17.27
N LEU A 1015 -35.04 10.24 -18.30
CA LEU A 1015 -34.81 9.49 -19.55
C LEU A 1015 -33.84 10.27 -20.45
N LEU A 1016 -32.74 9.65 -20.86
CA LEU A 1016 -31.77 10.26 -21.78
C LEU A 1016 -32.28 10.18 -23.22
N HIS A 1017 -33.00 11.22 -23.64
CA HIS A 1017 -33.57 11.36 -24.97
C HIS A 1017 -33.17 12.70 -25.61
N LYS A 1018 -33.37 12.82 -26.92
CA LYS A 1018 -33.29 14.09 -27.65
C LYS A 1018 -34.65 14.36 -28.28
N THR A 1019 -35.09 15.61 -28.23
CA THR A 1019 -36.35 16.04 -28.82
C THR A 1019 -36.43 15.65 -30.30
N GLY A 1020 -37.52 14.99 -30.69
CA GLY A 1020 -37.77 14.52 -32.05
C GLY A 1020 -36.89 13.39 -32.60
N ILE A 1021 -35.95 12.79 -31.83
CA ILE A 1021 -35.06 11.72 -32.35
C ILE A 1021 -34.91 10.55 -31.36
N PRO A 1022 -35.25 9.30 -31.73
CA PRO A 1022 -34.93 8.12 -30.93
C PRO A 1022 -33.41 7.94 -30.86
N VAL A 1023 -32.85 8.04 -29.64
CA VAL A 1023 -31.40 8.10 -29.44
C VAL A 1023 -30.79 6.70 -29.44
N THR A 1024 -30.17 6.32 -30.55
CA THR A 1024 -29.25 5.18 -30.57
C THR A 1024 -27.89 5.59 -30.00
N PHE A 1025 -27.41 4.85 -29.00
CA PHE A 1025 -26.09 5.01 -28.41
C PHE A 1025 -25.10 4.18 -29.24
N GLN A 1026 -24.66 4.77 -30.36
CA GLN A 1026 -23.83 4.08 -31.34
C GLN A 1026 -22.37 3.94 -30.88
N ARG A 1027 -21.69 2.90 -31.36
CA ARG A 1027 -20.27 2.61 -31.12
C ARG A 1027 -19.40 3.87 -31.32
N GLY A 1028 -18.53 4.16 -30.35
CA GLY A 1028 -17.56 5.26 -30.37
C GLY A 1028 -18.16 6.68 -30.30
N MET A 1029 -19.48 6.83 -30.25
CA MET A 1029 -20.15 8.13 -30.26
C MET A 1029 -20.28 8.73 -28.86
N VAL A 1030 -20.40 10.07 -28.83
CA VAL A 1030 -20.65 10.84 -27.62
C VAL A 1030 -22.03 11.50 -27.71
N ASN A 1031 -22.96 11.03 -26.89
CA ASN A 1031 -24.33 11.53 -26.85
C ASN A 1031 -24.45 12.60 -25.75
N ALA A 1032 -24.78 13.83 -26.14
CA ALA A 1032 -25.01 14.95 -25.23
C ALA A 1032 -26.50 15.14 -24.93
N PHE A 1033 -26.83 15.42 -23.67
CA PHE A 1033 -28.17 15.60 -23.11
C PHE A 1033 -28.17 16.76 -22.10
N GLU A 1034 -29.36 17.23 -21.70
CA GLU A 1034 -29.53 18.29 -20.71
C GLU A 1034 -30.50 17.80 -19.64
N VAL A 1035 -30.20 18.11 -18.37
CA VAL A 1035 -31.00 17.69 -17.20
C VAL A 1035 -31.21 18.90 -16.30
N GLU A 1036 -32.46 19.27 -16.05
CA GLU A 1036 -32.80 20.33 -15.09
C GLU A 1036 -33.07 19.75 -13.69
N ALA A 1037 -32.47 20.38 -12.67
CA ALA A 1037 -32.71 20.07 -11.26
C ALA A 1037 -32.41 21.29 -10.37
N VAL A 1038 -33.02 21.38 -9.20
CA VAL A 1038 -32.66 22.40 -8.20
C VAL A 1038 -31.24 22.11 -7.69
N SER A 1039 -30.37 23.12 -7.71
CA SER A 1039 -28.91 23.06 -7.51
C SER A 1039 -28.48 21.99 -6.50
N LEU A 1040 -27.88 20.91 -7.02
CA LEU A 1040 -27.45 19.73 -6.26
C LEU A 1040 -26.16 20.00 -5.46
N GLY A 1041 -25.48 21.11 -5.73
CA GLY A 1041 -24.16 21.41 -5.19
C GLY A 1041 -23.09 20.45 -5.73
N LYS A 1042 -22.00 20.23 -4.97
CA LYS A 1042 -20.94 19.30 -5.38
C LYS A 1042 -21.54 17.91 -5.65
N LEU A 1043 -21.39 17.43 -6.89
CA LEU A 1043 -21.89 16.12 -7.32
C LEU A 1043 -21.10 15.01 -6.63
N GLN A 1044 -21.79 13.92 -6.28
CA GLN A 1044 -21.30 12.80 -5.46
C GLN A 1044 -21.36 11.46 -6.19
N LYS A 1045 -22.43 11.20 -6.95
CA LYS A 1045 -22.57 10.00 -7.79
C LYS A 1045 -23.58 10.23 -8.92
N VAL A 1046 -23.61 9.30 -9.87
CA VAL A 1046 -24.56 9.21 -10.98
C VAL A 1046 -25.03 7.76 -11.05
N LEU A 1047 -26.34 7.54 -10.93
CA LEU A 1047 -26.97 6.25 -11.25
C LEU A 1047 -27.28 6.24 -12.75
N LEU A 1048 -26.86 5.19 -13.45
CA LEU A 1048 -27.08 4.97 -14.88
C LEU A 1048 -27.79 3.63 -15.07
N ARG A 1049 -28.94 3.62 -15.74
CA ARG A 1049 -29.80 2.44 -15.96
C ARG A 1049 -30.08 2.22 -17.44
N CYS A 1050 -30.06 0.98 -17.91
CA CYS A 1050 -30.32 0.60 -19.30
C CYS A 1050 -31.34 -0.54 -19.36
N GLU A 1051 -32.48 -0.34 -20.03
CA GLU A 1051 -33.61 -1.28 -20.05
C GLU A 1051 -33.49 -2.32 -21.18
N ALA A 1052 -32.38 -3.06 -21.20
CA ALA A 1052 -32.17 -4.16 -22.14
C ALA A 1052 -32.84 -5.46 -21.67
N ASN A 1053 -33.53 -6.15 -22.59
CA ASN A 1053 -34.15 -7.45 -22.33
C ASN A 1053 -33.14 -8.61 -22.43
N ALA A 1054 -33.41 -9.70 -21.71
CA ALA A 1054 -32.50 -10.86 -21.51
C ALA A 1054 -32.22 -11.74 -22.76
N LYS A 1055 -32.38 -11.20 -23.98
CA LYS A 1055 -32.07 -11.83 -25.28
C LYS A 1055 -31.35 -10.91 -26.27
N SER A 1056 -31.06 -9.67 -25.90
CA SER A 1056 -30.56 -8.62 -26.80
C SER A 1056 -29.15 -8.13 -26.42
N GLN A 1057 -28.57 -7.26 -27.25
CA GLN A 1057 -27.22 -6.70 -27.06
C GLN A 1057 -27.06 -5.98 -25.70
N TYR A 1058 -25.88 -6.14 -25.12
CA TYR A 1058 -25.42 -5.33 -24.00
C TYR A 1058 -24.86 -4.00 -24.53
N TRP A 1059 -25.13 -2.89 -23.86
CA TRP A 1059 -24.50 -1.60 -24.17
C TRP A 1059 -23.15 -1.48 -23.46
N TYR A 1060 -22.10 -0.89 -24.06
CA TYR A 1060 -20.87 -0.57 -23.33
C TYR A 1060 -20.70 0.94 -23.12
N CYS A 1061 -20.80 1.38 -21.87
CA CYS A 1061 -20.53 2.76 -21.46
C CYS A 1061 -19.07 2.88 -21.00
N ASP A 1062 -18.29 3.75 -21.65
CA ASP A 1062 -16.93 4.13 -21.23
C ASP A 1062 -17.00 5.03 -19.99
N LYS A 1063 -17.72 6.15 -20.11
CA LYS A 1063 -17.88 7.15 -19.05
C LYS A 1063 -19.06 8.08 -19.31
N VAL A 1064 -19.51 8.73 -18.25
CA VAL A 1064 -20.42 9.88 -18.29
C VAL A 1064 -19.66 11.11 -17.79
N ILE A 1065 -19.82 12.24 -18.46
CA ILE A 1065 -19.29 13.53 -18.01
C ILE A 1065 -20.48 14.46 -17.75
N VAL A 1066 -20.57 15.04 -16.56
CA VAL A 1066 -21.59 16.04 -16.22
C VAL A 1066 -20.92 17.40 -16.06
N ARG A 1067 -21.44 18.43 -16.73
CA ARG A 1067 -21.01 19.82 -16.59
C ARG A 1067 -22.13 20.66 -16.02
N GLU A 1068 -21.85 21.37 -14.94
CA GLU A 1068 -22.74 22.39 -14.39
C GLU A 1068 -22.55 23.70 -15.17
N ALA A 1069 -23.62 24.19 -15.83
CA ALA A 1069 -23.52 25.29 -16.79
C ALA A 1069 -22.99 26.61 -16.19
N GLU A 1070 -23.42 26.95 -14.97
CA GLU A 1070 -23.06 28.21 -14.30
C GLU A 1070 -21.60 28.21 -13.80
N ASN A 1071 -21.16 27.12 -13.17
CA ASN A 1071 -19.84 27.02 -12.53
C ASN A 1071 -18.75 26.42 -13.44
N ASN A 1072 -19.10 26.08 -14.68
CA ASN A 1072 -18.25 25.42 -15.68
C ASN A 1072 -17.47 24.20 -15.11
N SER A 1073 -18.09 23.51 -14.15
CA SER A 1073 -17.46 22.48 -13.33
C SER A 1073 -17.73 21.10 -13.93
N GLU A 1074 -16.67 20.43 -14.37
CA GLU A 1074 -16.72 19.13 -15.04
C GLU A 1074 -16.50 17.99 -14.04
N TYR A 1075 -17.45 17.06 -14.00
CA TYR A 1075 -17.39 15.84 -13.20
C TYR A 1075 -17.35 14.63 -14.13
N VAL A 1076 -16.25 13.87 -14.11
CA VAL A 1076 -16.04 12.68 -14.95
C VAL A 1076 -16.35 11.41 -14.15
N PHE A 1077 -17.34 10.65 -14.58
CA PHE A 1077 -17.83 9.42 -13.97
C PHE A 1077 -17.44 8.22 -14.85
N ASN A 1078 -16.36 7.53 -14.52
CA ASN A 1078 -15.89 6.39 -15.31
C ASN A 1078 -16.76 5.15 -15.06
N CYS A 1079 -17.17 4.49 -16.14
CA CYS A 1079 -17.98 3.26 -16.09
C CYS A 1079 -17.17 2.05 -16.56
N ALA A 1080 -16.58 2.13 -17.75
CA ALA A 1080 -15.80 1.09 -18.43
C ALA A 1080 -16.49 -0.30 -18.41
N ARG A 1081 -17.82 -0.33 -18.53
CA ARG A 1081 -18.63 -1.52 -18.27
C ARG A 1081 -19.76 -1.72 -19.28
N TRP A 1082 -20.10 -2.98 -19.47
CA TRP A 1082 -21.35 -3.39 -20.09
C TRP A 1082 -22.55 -3.08 -19.18
N LEU A 1083 -23.68 -2.74 -19.77
CA LEU A 1083 -24.97 -2.54 -19.13
C LEU A 1083 -26.06 -3.26 -19.95
N PRO A 1084 -26.86 -4.15 -19.35
CA PRO A 1084 -26.71 -4.70 -18.00
C PRO A 1084 -25.39 -5.47 -17.79
N PHE A 1085 -24.95 -5.62 -16.54
CA PHE A 1085 -23.82 -6.49 -16.18
C PHE A 1085 -24.24 -7.58 -15.18
N MET A 1086 -23.50 -8.67 -15.13
CA MET A 1086 -23.69 -9.70 -14.11
C MET A 1086 -22.77 -9.45 -12.91
N SER A 1087 -23.28 -9.59 -11.70
CA SER A 1087 -22.51 -9.59 -10.45
C SER A 1087 -23.14 -10.56 -9.47
N GLN A 1088 -22.33 -11.44 -8.86
CA GLN A 1088 -22.81 -12.44 -7.87
C GLN A 1088 -23.98 -13.32 -8.37
N GLY A 1089 -24.08 -13.54 -9.69
CA GLY A 1089 -25.18 -14.28 -10.35
C GLY A 1089 -26.41 -13.43 -10.72
N VAL A 1090 -26.52 -12.19 -10.24
CA VAL A 1090 -27.63 -11.27 -10.52
C VAL A 1090 -27.32 -10.41 -11.75
N ILE A 1091 -28.33 -10.15 -12.58
CA ILE A 1091 -28.27 -9.19 -13.69
C ILE A 1091 -28.61 -7.81 -13.14
N HIS A 1092 -27.65 -6.89 -13.20
CA HIS A 1092 -27.82 -5.49 -12.83
C HIS A 1092 -28.00 -4.63 -14.09
N SER A 1093 -29.22 -4.13 -14.29
CA SER A 1093 -29.55 -3.16 -15.34
C SER A 1093 -29.21 -1.71 -14.96
N GLU A 1094 -28.68 -1.49 -13.76
CA GLU A 1094 -28.32 -0.18 -13.23
C GLU A 1094 -26.96 -0.21 -12.52
N ILE A 1095 -26.22 0.90 -12.57
CA ILE A 1095 -24.90 1.07 -11.94
C ILE A 1095 -24.75 2.44 -11.30
N GLU A 1096 -24.16 2.49 -10.10
CA GLU A 1096 -23.71 3.73 -9.47
C GLU A 1096 -22.26 4.03 -9.88
N LEU A 1097 -22.08 5.17 -10.54
CA LEU A 1097 -20.80 5.75 -10.93
C LEU A 1097 -20.48 6.93 -10.00
N TYR A 1098 -19.22 7.15 -9.67
CA TYR A 1098 -18.79 8.23 -8.77
C TYR A 1098 -17.70 9.06 -9.47
N PRO A 1099 -17.54 10.36 -9.14
CA PRO A 1099 -16.67 11.24 -9.90
C PRO A 1099 -15.20 10.91 -9.62
N GLN A 1100 -14.39 10.92 -10.69
CA GLN A 1100 -12.96 10.62 -10.65
C GLN A 1100 -12.23 11.60 -9.74
N GLY A 1101 -11.78 11.11 -8.58
CA GLY A 1101 -11.16 11.94 -7.53
C GLY A 1101 -11.99 12.10 -6.25
N MET A 1102 -13.01 11.28 -6.01
CA MET A 1102 -13.59 11.07 -4.67
C MET A 1102 -13.08 9.77 -4.03
N ASP A 1103 -12.74 9.84 -2.74
CA ASP A 1103 -12.44 8.66 -1.92
C ASP A 1103 -13.71 7.89 -1.56
N TYR A 1104 -13.71 6.58 -1.83
CA TYR A 1104 -14.87 5.68 -1.65
C TYR A 1104 -15.02 5.19 -0.19
N SER A 1105 -15.10 6.12 0.77
CA SER A 1105 -15.15 5.80 2.21
C SER A 1105 -16.56 5.61 2.78
N ASN A 1106 -17.60 6.21 2.16
CA ASN A 1106 -18.89 6.46 2.83
C ASN A 1106 -20.14 5.80 2.20
N PHE A 1107 -20.06 4.53 1.79
CA PHE A 1107 -21.27 3.70 1.57
C PHE A 1107 -21.08 2.25 2.07
N ARG A 1108 -21.86 1.85 3.09
CA ARG A 1108 -22.02 0.44 3.49
C ARG A 1108 -23.15 -0.21 2.67
N GLY A 1109 -22.79 -0.85 1.56
CA GLY A 1109 -23.70 -1.71 0.80
C GLY A 1109 -23.30 -1.82 -0.68
N VAL A 1110 -23.29 -3.06 -1.19
CA VAL A 1110 -23.11 -3.44 -2.62
C VAL A 1110 -21.87 -2.84 -3.31
N ARG A 1111 -20.85 -3.68 -3.56
CA ARG A 1111 -19.68 -3.32 -4.39
C ARG A 1111 -19.79 -3.89 -5.81
N SER A 1112 -19.67 -3.03 -6.81
CA SER A 1112 -19.25 -3.42 -8.17
C SER A 1112 -17.73 -3.33 -8.32
N VAL A 1113 -17.17 -3.93 -9.37
CA VAL A 1113 -15.76 -4.40 -9.39
C VAL A 1113 -15.03 -4.01 -10.68
N ILE A 1114 -13.81 -3.45 -10.54
CA ILE A 1114 -12.80 -3.16 -11.59
C ILE A 1114 -13.21 -2.10 -12.64
N CYS A 1115 -12.40 -1.03 -12.79
CA CYS A 1115 -11.42 -0.90 -13.88
C CYS A 1115 -10.51 0.35 -13.78
N ASN A 1116 -9.18 0.16 -13.82
CA ASN A 1116 -8.20 1.13 -14.35
C ASN A 1116 -6.79 0.50 -14.37
N PHE A 1117 -6.43 -0.21 -15.44
CA PHE A 1117 -5.10 -0.84 -15.58
C PHE A 1117 -4.66 -1.12 -17.05
N PHE A 1118 -5.13 -0.33 -18.00
CA PHE A 1118 -4.71 -0.38 -19.41
C PHE A 1118 -4.59 1.04 -20.01
N SER A 1119 -3.69 1.19 -21.00
CA SER A 1119 -3.00 2.45 -21.37
C SER A 1119 -1.85 2.79 -20.38
N GLU A 1120 -0.58 2.92 -20.78
CA GLU A 1120 -0.06 3.32 -22.11
C GLU A 1120 0.75 2.24 -22.89
N GLU A 1121 1.16 1.12 -22.27
CA GLU A 1121 2.20 0.20 -22.84
C GLU A 1121 1.89 -0.41 -24.23
N ILE A 1122 0.62 -0.49 -24.64
CA ILE A 1122 0.22 -1.16 -25.90
C ILE A 1122 0.52 -0.34 -27.17
N TRP A 1123 0.73 0.99 -27.05
CA TRP A 1123 0.98 1.85 -28.23
C TRP A 1123 2.41 1.75 -28.80
N ALA A 1124 3.34 1.10 -28.09
CA ALA A 1124 4.74 0.96 -28.53
C ALA A 1124 4.98 -0.25 -29.46
N GLU A 1125 4.37 -1.41 -29.18
CA GLU A 1125 4.64 -2.65 -29.94
C GLU A 1125 3.90 -2.71 -31.29
N PHE A 1126 2.72 -2.07 -31.41
CA PHE A 1126 1.91 -2.11 -32.63
C PHE A 1126 2.58 -1.47 -33.87
N ASN A 1127 3.61 -0.62 -33.68
CA ASN A 1127 4.36 0.00 -34.77
C ASN A 1127 5.65 -0.77 -35.18
N LEU A 1128 5.92 -1.93 -34.56
CA LEU A 1128 7.13 -2.74 -34.80
C LEU A 1128 6.85 -4.10 -35.47
N HIS A 1129 5.63 -4.33 -35.97
CA HIS A 1129 5.27 -5.55 -36.71
C HIS A 1129 4.81 -5.32 -38.17
N PHE A 1130 5.00 -4.11 -38.71
CA PHE A 1130 4.85 -3.82 -40.14
C PHE A 1130 6.16 -3.38 -40.80
N LYS A 1131 7.24 -4.14 -40.54
CA LYS A 1131 8.48 -4.15 -41.35
C LYS A 1131 9.31 -5.41 -41.04
N TYR A 1132 9.64 -6.17 -42.08
CA TYR A 1132 10.52 -7.36 -42.08
C TYR A 1132 10.01 -8.62 -41.36
N GLN A 1133 8.99 -9.25 -41.95
CA GLN A 1133 9.22 -10.49 -42.69
C GLN A 1133 8.50 -10.43 -44.05
N GLY A 1134 9.00 -11.00 -45.15
CA GLY A 1134 10.36 -11.50 -45.42
C GLY A 1134 10.93 -12.51 -44.44
#